data_AF-A0A9P8CVB2-F1
#
_entry.id   AF-A0A9P8CVB2-F1
#
_cell.length_a   1.000
_cell.length_b   1.000
_cell.length_c   1.000
_cell.angle_alpha   90.00
_cell.angle_beta   90.00
_cell.angle_gamma   90.00
#
_symmetry.space_group_name_H-M   'P 1'
#
loop_
_entity.id
_entity.type
_entity.pdbx_description
1 polymer ?
#
loop_
_entity_poly.entity_id
_entity_poly.type
_entity_poly.pdbx_seq_one_letter_code
_entity_poly.pdbx_strand_id
1 'polypeptide(L)'
;MKRVIQNANPSGGRKKHGRNPETEAAAGSHTLVQDGPVLSLQTTGGVDTDDMVLAEDRISGHEQDESMEEDEDVDESDTEEFDLATTETLLQALGSPSLRTRIKALKLLLNRLSDLSEEERTRLVEKARKKLYCESDKGAKILLIQVLQNALEATRIDGRGIVEDLLNQLLADSTEVRVQVYDAISYIIKIGRLPRNSASDINTIRALITTSIADLKDRHHRIRSAVLQLISRLAPLLNVSEEAALSSQQGYSRHDIQVIISNYATDPEPRVRKSALKALLELHRQGFRLALVMYDVCILALIDDYQEVRMEGLDLIYILSSLYPEQTVQEPHATQLQATRLVDDAFIRICDMVNDSSMTVRAKACSYLGRFKSVDYKFLSQTFSKQIMARLKVDVAPKNLAAGPAQKQAQRAKLIATPEGDQDVTAQQVRLLDSGACGAFVHGLEDEYQDVRNAAINSICQLCLHNPEFSLLALDYMVDMFMDEIDYVRLNALTSLCKIGNKAPITFDTEQLQIALGVLEDADRDVRESAHRMLGVVTMATADGMPHFLASLESNMKRFPEDQLSIYQCIRAVARRHGAFIEGQVTTMLHLDKTFLPIEANVEDMLYGGHLVLIFNAAIPSPRILQMLPKYTFKHYTYLRDKYPDCFPEPTVAPSADMEIDDLELESHVATLDSASSAYATTIAAMRVQTEEDAESFYERALQNLGRIHTLSRRLQYAPQQQSPQQQRLRSSHRTMLFQQIGTCQRDLQYIVNVHAKQARSAEFVSMYLECCELLTRIQDSHDSPSFVMMAPVLSAQLFRLSYYMDHIFLGLDATSKVSVRYFRILANLVWFVGMVQKSAGESTALSSRSATASVPSQLQNGGSTREYLQSMLQLAIKRVTDLQYQMDHPEVDSARLQDYRHLLGDLRVAMLRAFQAPSTQEIIRLMSNIKTFVPMNIDFGSLRLQRISAVVTRPLLNRDTPLDVHPSFPFLIPVEGTIHNIRDTAGIAVQVTFPQNVVRHYYPPADHFTLVADDGAINDNEQSASASARGSDTSSISGPSSTAAYRLRTTIEIYPEAIWGTSPTELRITLSRSFVPDLVGHDEFICRFAEEIAFEQRQQQQQQPVLQQGKSSDLTGQLPAQPSLQLQQQISMLPIRSRISPRSDAGSSSGSGSGRSSLPDSSSASSPSFSKQSQSTLEISKSIIYYVTRRALFES
;
A
#
# COMPACT_ATOMS: atom_id res chain seq x y z
N MET A 1 -38.00 48.66 25.33
CA MET A 1 -39.37 49.23 25.23
C MET A 1 -40.38 48.13 25.52
N LYS A 2 -41.18 48.31 26.60
CA LYS A 2 -42.51 47.73 26.92
C LYS A 2 -42.74 46.21 26.75
N ARG A 3 -42.85 45.46 27.85
CA ARG A 3 -44.08 45.08 28.63
C ARG A 3 -44.77 43.83 28.05
N VAL A 4 -44.78 42.64 28.68
CA VAL A 4 -45.33 42.20 30.00
C VAL A 4 -46.79 41.71 29.87
N ILE A 5 -47.05 40.59 30.57
CA ILE A 5 -48.29 40.02 31.16
C ILE A 5 -48.85 38.78 30.41
N GLN A 6 -48.80 37.54 30.92
CA GLN A 6 -49.27 36.88 32.17
C GLN A 6 -50.67 36.24 32.05
N ASN A 7 -50.77 35.07 32.69
CA ASN A 7 -51.95 34.41 33.28
C ASN A 7 -52.86 33.61 32.32
N ALA A 8 -53.45 32.49 32.71
CA ALA A 8 -53.32 31.61 33.86
C ALA A 8 -54.18 30.35 33.60
N ASN A 9 -53.72 29.20 34.10
CA ASN A 9 -54.51 28.03 34.51
C ASN A 9 -55.72 28.45 35.41
N PRO A 10 -56.81 27.67 35.61
CA PRO A 10 -56.69 26.36 36.31
C PRO A 10 -57.84 25.32 36.21
N SER A 11 -57.58 24.21 36.93
CA SER A 11 -58.49 23.24 37.59
C SER A 11 -58.84 21.96 36.81
N GLY A 12 -58.76 20.74 37.35
CA GLY A 12 -58.34 20.27 38.68
C GLY A 12 -59.19 19.09 39.18
N GLY A 13 -58.55 18.02 39.67
CA GLY A 13 -59.14 16.97 40.53
C GLY A 13 -58.13 15.83 40.80
N ARG A 14 -57.39 15.78 41.92
CA ARG A 14 -57.70 15.27 43.30
C ARG A 14 -57.51 13.74 43.44
N LYS A 15 -56.95 13.14 44.52
CA LYS A 15 -56.09 13.46 45.70
C LYS A 15 -55.99 12.12 46.51
N LYS A 16 -54.80 11.66 46.98
CA LYS A 16 -54.22 11.70 48.38
C LYS A 16 -54.98 10.88 49.47
N HIS A 17 -54.42 10.25 50.53
CA HIS A 17 -53.09 10.22 51.18
C HIS A 17 -53.04 9.18 52.34
N GLY A 18 -51.83 8.82 52.81
CA GLY A 18 -51.48 8.40 54.19
C GLY A 18 -50.75 7.04 54.27
N ARG A 19 -49.77 6.73 55.15
CA ARG A 19 -49.09 7.43 56.27
C ARG A 19 -48.02 6.47 56.89
N ASN A 20 -46.80 6.96 57.23
CA ASN A 20 -45.83 6.55 58.32
C ASN A 20 -45.20 5.10 58.38
N PRO A 21 -44.16 4.80 59.22
CA PRO A 21 -42.75 5.32 59.24
C PRO A 21 -41.63 4.27 59.59
N GLU A 22 -40.33 4.68 59.54
CA GLU A 22 -39.14 4.27 60.36
C GLU A 22 -38.63 2.79 60.35
N THR A 23 -37.33 2.42 60.23
CA THR A 23 -36.10 2.88 60.93
C THR A 23 -34.80 2.33 60.28
N GLU A 24 -33.73 3.14 60.21
CA GLU A 24 -32.27 2.88 60.41
C GLU A 24 -31.49 1.79 59.63
N ALA A 25 -30.22 1.92 59.17
CA ALA A 25 -29.20 2.99 59.14
C ALA A 25 -28.04 2.57 58.18
N ALA A 26 -27.54 3.48 57.32
CA ALA A 26 -26.17 4.07 57.28
C ALA A 26 -25.03 3.19 56.65
N ALA A 27 -24.06 3.67 55.87
CA ALA A 27 -23.65 4.98 55.31
C ALA A 27 -22.63 4.67 54.16
N GLY A 28 -22.58 5.39 53.02
CA GLY A 28 -21.93 6.69 52.80
C GLY A 28 -20.71 6.48 51.85
N SER A 29 -20.36 7.29 50.86
CA SER A 29 -20.65 8.71 50.64
C SER A 29 -20.14 9.22 49.28
N HIS A 30 -20.92 10.14 48.69
CA HIS A 30 -20.55 11.32 47.89
C HIS A 30 -19.90 11.22 46.50
N THR A 31 -20.75 11.38 45.48
CA THR A 31 -20.48 12.16 44.26
C THR A 31 -20.67 13.66 44.51
N LEU A 32 -19.68 14.47 44.12
CA LEU A 32 -19.80 15.90 43.86
C LEU A 32 -19.41 16.17 42.41
N VAL A 33 -20.23 16.96 41.73
CA VAL A 33 -20.07 17.46 40.36
C VAL A 33 -19.00 18.56 40.34
N GLN A 34 -18.09 18.53 39.37
CA GLN A 34 -17.42 19.72 38.85
C GLN A 34 -16.94 19.52 37.40
N ASP A 35 -17.07 20.60 36.62
CA ASP A 35 -16.89 20.74 35.17
C ASP A 35 -15.44 20.60 34.65
N GLY A 36 -15.30 19.88 33.52
CA GLY A 36 -14.28 20.02 32.44
C GLY A 36 -12.82 19.61 32.68
N PRO A 37 -11.97 19.41 31.63
CA PRO A 37 -12.22 19.39 30.18
C PRO A 37 -11.79 18.08 29.46
N VAL A 38 -12.19 18.00 28.21
CA VAL A 38 -11.85 17.01 27.17
C VAL A 38 -10.33 16.90 26.99
N LEU A 39 -9.80 15.68 27.15
CA LEU A 39 -8.45 15.29 26.72
C LEU A 39 -8.56 14.37 25.50
N SER A 40 -8.04 14.89 24.40
CA SER A 40 -7.70 14.21 23.15
C SER A 40 -6.75 13.04 23.42
N LEU A 41 -7.24 11.82 23.25
CA LEU A 41 -6.40 10.63 23.15
C LEU A 41 -5.91 10.51 21.72
N GLN A 42 -4.60 10.68 21.56
CA GLN A 42 -3.84 10.36 20.37
C GLN A 42 -4.01 8.87 20.08
N THR A 43 -4.66 8.57 18.97
CA THR A 43 -4.70 7.27 18.33
C THR A 43 -3.32 6.98 17.73
N THR A 44 -2.51 6.19 18.41
CA THR A 44 -1.37 5.51 17.78
C THR A 44 -1.91 4.29 17.04
N GLY A 45 -1.91 4.38 15.71
CA GLY A 45 -2.30 3.30 14.82
C GLY A 45 -1.40 2.09 14.96
N GLY A 46 -2.03 0.92 14.98
CA GLY A 46 -1.38 -0.37 14.74
C GLY A 46 -0.97 -0.48 13.28
N VAL A 47 0.22 -1.03 13.08
CA VAL A 47 0.67 -1.60 11.81
C VAL A 47 0.99 -3.06 12.11
N ASP A 48 0.26 -3.95 11.47
CA ASP A 48 0.63 -5.35 11.29
C ASP A 48 1.88 -5.41 10.40
N THR A 49 3.01 -5.79 10.97
CA THR A 49 4.14 -6.37 10.22
C THR A 49 4.35 -7.80 10.69
N ASP A 50 3.75 -8.74 9.97
CA ASP A 50 4.22 -10.12 9.96
C ASP A 50 5.57 -10.20 9.24
N ASP A 51 6.40 -11.13 9.73
CA ASP A 51 7.76 -11.49 9.31
C ASP A 51 8.93 -10.63 9.81
N MET A 52 9.07 -10.51 11.14
CA MET A 52 10.38 -10.61 11.79
C MET A 52 10.29 -11.36 13.13
N VAL A 53 10.90 -12.54 13.17
CA VAL A 53 11.04 -13.38 14.36
C VAL A 53 12.00 -12.73 15.35
N LEU A 54 11.53 -11.99 16.35
CA LEU A 54 12.28 -11.74 17.59
C LEU A 54 11.34 -11.55 18.79
N ALA A 55 11.31 -12.62 19.61
CA ALA A 55 11.42 -12.62 21.07
C ALA A 55 10.93 -11.39 21.85
N GLU A 56 9.68 -11.42 22.33
CA GLU A 56 9.33 -10.93 23.67
C GLU A 56 8.25 -11.84 24.30
N ASP A 57 8.65 -12.61 25.32
CA ASP A 57 7.78 -13.17 26.35
C ASP A 57 8.50 -12.92 27.68
N ARG A 58 8.35 -11.71 28.24
CA ARG A 58 8.65 -11.44 29.65
C ARG A 58 7.35 -11.34 30.41
N ILE A 59 6.92 -12.51 30.89
CA ILE A 59 5.85 -12.65 31.86
C ILE A 59 6.25 -11.93 33.15
N SER A 60 5.37 -11.02 33.57
CA SER A 60 5.25 -10.48 34.90
C SER A 60 5.19 -11.61 35.95
N GLY A 61 6.22 -11.72 36.76
CA GLY A 61 6.25 -12.56 37.96
C GLY A 61 6.72 -11.70 39.13
N HIS A 62 5.77 -11.22 39.92
CA HIS A 62 6.01 -10.77 41.28
C HIS A 62 6.36 -12.00 42.12
N GLU A 63 7.59 -12.10 42.60
CA GLU A 63 7.91 -12.82 43.84
C GLU A 63 8.95 -12.03 44.64
N GLN A 64 8.60 -11.80 45.90
CA GLN A 64 9.42 -11.25 46.98
C GLN A 64 10.29 -12.39 47.54
N ASP A 65 11.56 -12.12 47.81
CA ASP A 65 12.38 -12.64 48.94
C ASP A 65 13.80 -12.07 48.78
N GLU A 66 14.20 -11.12 49.62
CA GLU A 66 14.93 -11.29 50.89
C GLU A 66 16.46 -11.44 50.71
N SER A 67 17.13 -10.32 51.02
CA SER A 67 18.47 -10.18 51.62
C SER A 67 19.63 -11.05 51.13
N MET A 68 20.59 -10.41 50.46
CA MET A 68 22.02 -10.53 50.82
C MET A 68 22.68 -9.17 50.60
N GLU A 69 23.12 -8.58 51.71
CA GLU A 69 24.09 -7.49 51.78
C GLU A 69 25.41 -7.99 51.17
N GLU A 70 25.93 -7.30 50.16
CA GLU A 70 27.38 -7.14 49.99
C GLU A 70 27.62 -5.68 49.60
N ASP A 71 28.03 -4.91 50.61
CA ASP A 71 28.74 -3.65 50.47
C ASP A 71 30.06 -3.91 49.73
N GLU A 72 30.19 -3.37 48.51
CA GLU A 72 31.49 -2.92 48.00
C GLU A 72 31.30 -1.54 47.36
N ASP A 73 31.57 -0.52 48.18
CA ASP A 73 31.96 0.81 47.74
C ASP A 73 33.16 0.69 46.78
N VAL A 74 32.93 0.87 45.48
CA VAL A 74 34.01 1.06 44.50
C VAL A 74 33.72 2.30 43.66
N ASP A 75 34.46 3.35 44.01
CA ASP A 75 34.76 4.60 43.29
C ASP A 75 34.02 4.87 41.98
N GLU A 76 33.15 5.89 42.03
CA GLU A 76 32.51 6.59 40.93
C GLU A 76 33.49 7.52 40.19
N SER A 77 34.67 7.01 39.82
CA SER A 77 35.65 7.75 39.02
C SER A 77 36.36 6.82 38.04
N ASP A 78 35.64 6.35 37.03
CA ASP A 78 36.18 5.92 35.73
C ASP A 78 35.02 5.68 34.74
N THR A 79 34.22 6.73 34.49
CA THR A 79 33.38 6.78 33.29
C THR A 79 34.25 7.20 32.10
N GLU A 80 35.12 6.31 31.64
CA GLU A 80 35.60 6.40 30.27
C GLU A 80 34.45 6.02 29.34
N GLU A 81 33.89 7.05 28.72
CA GLU A 81 32.99 7.00 27.58
C GLU A 81 33.72 6.29 26.42
N PHE A 82 33.71 4.96 26.42
CA PHE A 82 34.30 4.15 25.35
C PHE A 82 33.49 4.32 24.06
N ASP A 83 33.86 5.33 23.28
CA ASP A 83 33.53 5.52 21.86
C ASP A 83 34.37 4.54 21.01
N LEU A 84 34.01 3.25 21.01
CA LEU A 84 34.69 2.23 20.21
C LEU A 84 34.06 2.16 18.81
N ALA A 85 34.43 3.11 17.96
CA ALA A 85 33.83 3.31 16.65
C ALA A 85 34.06 2.16 15.65
N THR A 86 35.07 1.30 15.84
CA THR A 86 35.46 0.28 14.84
C THR A 86 35.22 -1.17 15.31
N THR A 87 34.79 -2.02 14.39
CA THR A 87 34.52 -3.45 14.57
C THR A 87 35.71 -4.23 15.13
N GLU A 88 36.94 -3.90 14.73
CA GLU A 88 38.16 -4.50 15.28
C GLU A 88 38.35 -4.22 16.77
N THR A 89 38.03 -3.02 17.23
CA THR A 89 38.18 -2.66 18.64
C THR A 89 37.17 -3.38 19.52
N LEU A 90 35.96 -3.61 19.01
CA LEU A 90 34.94 -4.44 19.67
C LEU A 90 35.36 -5.91 19.72
N LEU A 91 35.94 -6.44 18.64
CA LEU A 91 36.52 -7.78 18.65
C LEU A 91 37.65 -7.88 19.67
N GLN A 92 38.51 -6.87 19.80
CA GLN A 92 39.60 -6.85 20.78
C GLN A 92 39.07 -6.79 22.22
N ALA A 93 37.99 -6.03 22.47
CA ALA A 93 37.33 -5.90 23.76
C ALA A 93 36.75 -7.23 24.31
N LEU A 94 36.41 -8.20 23.45
CA LEU A 94 36.03 -9.56 23.85
C LEU A 94 37.17 -10.31 24.58
N GLY A 95 38.42 -9.88 24.40
CA GLY A 95 39.59 -10.41 25.10
C GLY A 95 39.89 -9.74 26.45
N SER A 96 39.16 -8.68 26.82
CA SER A 96 39.41 -7.88 28.02
C SER A 96 39.18 -8.69 29.32
N PRO A 97 40.02 -8.51 30.37
CA PRO A 97 39.78 -9.12 31.67
C PRO A 97 38.52 -8.55 32.38
N SER A 98 38.07 -7.34 32.03
CA SER A 98 36.88 -6.72 32.62
C SER A 98 35.57 -7.29 32.08
N LEU A 99 34.73 -7.84 32.97
CA LEU A 99 33.42 -8.41 32.63
C LEU A 99 32.47 -7.36 32.01
N ARG A 100 32.44 -6.14 32.58
CA ARG A 100 31.57 -5.04 32.12
C ARG A 100 31.92 -4.63 30.68
N THR A 101 33.20 -4.58 30.34
CA THR A 101 33.69 -4.29 28.99
C THR A 101 33.32 -5.40 28.00
N ARG A 102 33.45 -6.68 28.39
CA ARG A 102 33.05 -7.82 27.54
C ARG A 102 31.55 -7.83 27.24
N ILE A 103 30.70 -7.63 28.25
CA ILE A 103 29.24 -7.60 28.09
C ILE A 103 28.81 -6.41 27.22
N LYS A 104 29.37 -5.21 27.44
CA LYS A 104 29.08 -4.03 26.61
C LYS A 104 29.48 -4.26 25.15
N ALA A 105 30.64 -4.87 24.91
CA ALA A 105 31.09 -5.23 23.57
C ALA A 105 30.17 -6.25 22.89
N LEU A 106 29.74 -7.31 23.60
CA LEU A 106 28.82 -8.32 23.07
C LEU A 106 27.45 -7.73 22.68
N LYS A 107 26.88 -6.85 23.53
CA LYS A 107 25.61 -6.17 23.22
C LYS A 107 25.72 -5.26 22.00
N LEU A 108 26.80 -4.48 21.91
CA LEU A 108 27.01 -3.59 20.76
C LEU A 108 27.27 -4.37 19.47
N LEU A 109 27.96 -5.50 19.56
CA LEU A 109 28.15 -6.41 18.42
C LEU A 109 26.82 -7.01 17.96
N LEU A 110 25.94 -7.45 18.88
CA LEU A 110 24.62 -8.00 18.54
C LEU A 110 23.77 -6.98 17.76
N ASN A 111 23.77 -5.71 18.17
CA ASN A 111 23.03 -4.64 17.49
C ASN A 111 23.62 -4.27 16.11
N ARG A 112 24.92 -4.50 15.90
CA ARG A 112 25.63 -4.16 14.65
C ARG A 112 25.79 -5.35 13.69
N LEU A 113 25.23 -6.52 14.00
CA LEU A 113 25.43 -7.75 13.21
C LEU A 113 25.05 -7.60 11.73
N SER A 114 23.98 -6.83 11.43
CA SER A 114 23.53 -6.53 10.08
C SER A 114 24.52 -5.69 9.27
N ASP A 115 25.31 -4.86 9.94
CA ASP A 115 26.19 -3.86 9.33
C ASP A 115 27.61 -4.40 9.08
N LEU A 116 27.92 -5.60 9.60
CA LEU A 116 29.23 -6.23 9.46
C LEU A 116 29.43 -6.86 8.08
N SER A 117 30.65 -6.81 7.54
CA SER A 117 31.03 -7.59 6.35
C SER A 117 31.11 -9.10 6.65
N GLU A 118 31.02 -9.95 5.62
CA GLU A 118 31.15 -11.42 5.75
C GLU A 118 32.47 -11.84 6.42
N GLU A 119 33.57 -11.15 6.10
CA GLU A 119 34.89 -11.44 6.67
C GLU A 119 34.96 -11.11 8.17
N GLU A 120 34.38 -9.97 8.58
CA GLU A 120 34.31 -9.56 9.98
C GLU A 120 33.42 -10.50 10.80
N ARG A 121 32.28 -10.93 10.22
CA ARG A 121 31.39 -11.92 10.86
C ARG A 121 32.08 -13.27 11.05
N THR A 122 32.87 -13.73 10.08
CA THR A 122 33.62 -14.99 10.19
C THR A 122 34.65 -14.92 11.32
N ARG A 123 35.39 -13.80 11.43
CA ARG A 123 36.34 -13.56 12.54
C ARG A 123 35.65 -13.49 13.90
N LEU A 124 34.47 -12.87 13.96
CA LEU A 124 33.65 -12.80 15.17
C LEU A 124 33.27 -14.22 15.64
N VAL A 125 32.79 -15.07 14.73
CA VAL A 125 32.40 -16.45 15.03
C VAL A 125 33.59 -17.25 15.58
N GLU A 126 34.76 -17.20 14.94
CA GLU A 126 35.95 -17.91 15.45
C GLU A 126 36.38 -17.45 16.85
N LYS A 127 36.33 -16.14 17.09
CA LYS A 127 36.73 -15.56 18.38
C LYS A 127 35.73 -15.88 19.48
N ALA A 128 34.43 -15.83 19.17
CA ALA A 128 33.36 -16.20 20.08
C ALA A 128 33.40 -17.69 20.46
N ARG A 129 33.64 -18.59 19.49
CA ARG A 129 33.81 -20.03 19.75
C ARG A 129 34.95 -20.33 20.72
N LYS A 130 36.13 -19.71 20.52
CA LYS A 130 37.28 -19.88 21.43
C LYS A 130 36.97 -19.36 22.83
N LYS A 131 36.23 -18.26 22.95
CA LYS A 131 35.88 -17.65 24.24
C LYS A 131 34.80 -18.42 25.01
N LEU A 132 33.92 -19.13 24.33
CA LEU A 132 32.87 -19.94 24.96
C LEU A 132 33.43 -20.98 25.96
N TYR A 133 34.61 -21.55 25.68
CA TYR A 133 35.28 -22.53 26.54
C TYR A 133 35.94 -21.94 27.79
N CYS A 134 36.33 -20.66 27.73
CA CYS A 134 37.10 -20.00 28.79
C CYS A 134 36.26 -19.07 29.67
N GLU A 135 35.08 -18.65 29.20
CA GLU A 135 34.22 -17.73 29.95
C GLU A 135 33.62 -18.44 31.17
N SER A 136 33.66 -17.81 32.34
CA SER A 136 33.09 -18.33 33.58
C SER A 136 31.71 -17.74 33.89
N ASP A 137 31.47 -16.48 33.50
CA ASP A 137 30.22 -15.77 33.78
C ASP A 137 29.03 -16.27 32.94
N LYS A 138 27.88 -16.44 33.60
CA LYS A 138 26.65 -16.93 32.97
C LYS A 138 26.08 -15.95 31.95
N GLY A 139 26.10 -14.64 32.24
CA GLY A 139 25.52 -13.60 31.40
C GLY A 139 26.31 -13.42 30.11
N ALA A 140 27.64 -13.37 30.23
CA ALA A 140 28.55 -13.35 29.09
C ALA A 140 28.42 -14.62 28.22
N LYS A 141 28.25 -15.81 28.81
CA LYS A 141 28.01 -17.05 28.06
C LYS A 141 26.72 -17.01 27.24
N ILE A 142 25.61 -16.56 27.83
CA ILE A 142 24.32 -16.45 27.13
C ILE A 142 24.45 -15.50 25.92
N LEU A 143 25.06 -14.34 26.12
CA LEU A 143 25.29 -13.36 25.05
C LEU A 143 26.24 -13.91 23.96
N LEU A 144 27.28 -14.67 24.33
CA LEU A 144 28.15 -15.34 23.36
C LEU A 144 27.38 -16.36 22.52
N ILE A 145 26.50 -17.15 23.13
CA ILE A 145 25.65 -18.12 22.41
C ILE A 145 24.70 -17.39 21.47
N GLN A 146 24.09 -16.28 21.88
CA GLN A 146 23.22 -15.45 21.03
C GLN A 146 23.96 -14.82 19.85
N VAL A 147 25.19 -14.33 20.08
CA VAL A 147 26.06 -13.83 19.00
C VAL A 147 26.40 -14.94 18.00
N LEU A 148 26.72 -16.15 18.47
CA LEU A 148 26.96 -17.31 17.60
C LEU A 148 25.70 -17.72 16.82
N GLN A 149 24.53 -17.68 17.46
CA GLN A 149 23.24 -17.98 16.84
C GLN A 149 22.92 -17.00 15.70
N ASN A 150 22.99 -15.69 15.95
CA ASN A 150 22.58 -14.67 14.98
C ASN A 150 23.63 -14.46 13.88
N ALA A 151 24.92 -14.68 14.17
CA ALA A 151 25.97 -14.60 13.15
C ALA A 151 25.85 -15.71 12.09
N LEU A 152 25.21 -16.85 12.40
CA LEU A 152 25.01 -17.97 11.47
C LEU A 152 23.91 -17.75 10.44
N GLU A 153 22.94 -16.88 10.74
CA GLU A 153 21.88 -16.53 9.78
C GLU A 153 22.47 -15.80 8.58
N ALA A 154 23.39 -14.89 8.85
CA ALA A 154 23.95 -13.99 7.86
C ALA A 154 25.17 -14.56 7.12
N THR A 155 25.84 -15.61 7.62
CA THR A 155 27.09 -16.16 7.04
C THR A 155 26.90 -17.51 6.32
N ARG A 156 27.83 -17.87 5.43
CA ARG A 156 27.87 -19.20 4.75
C ARG A 156 28.62 -20.29 5.54
N ILE A 157 28.81 -20.11 6.85
CA ILE A 157 29.63 -21.02 7.68
C ILE A 157 28.84 -22.29 8.04
N ASP A 158 29.49 -23.45 7.98
CA ASP A 158 28.91 -24.73 8.40
C ASP A 158 28.70 -24.77 9.93
N GLY A 159 27.46 -25.01 10.36
CA GLY A 159 27.06 -24.96 11.78
C GLY A 159 27.53 -26.13 12.65
N ARG A 160 28.14 -27.17 12.06
CA ARG A 160 28.53 -28.41 12.77
C ARG A 160 29.47 -28.15 13.95
N GLY A 161 30.55 -27.40 13.73
CA GLY A 161 31.54 -27.14 14.76
C GLY A 161 30.97 -26.35 15.95
N ILE A 162 29.97 -25.49 15.70
CA ILE A 162 29.28 -24.73 16.74
C ILE A 162 28.33 -25.62 17.53
N VAL A 163 27.62 -26.54 16.87
CA VAL A 163 26.75 -27.51 17.58
C VAL A 163 27.58 -28.39 18.51
N GLU A 164 28.74 -28.91 18.07
CA GLU A 164 29.64 -29.68 18.94
C GLU A 164 30.13 -28.83 20.15
N ASP A 165 30.49 -27.58 19.93
CA ASP A 165 30.90 -26.65 21.00
C ASP A 165 29.74 -26.35 21.99
N LEU A 166 28.51 -26.22 21.49
CA LEU A 166 27.30 -26.00 22.28
C LEU A 166 26.91 -27.23 23.09
N LEU A 167 27.05 -28.45 22.54
CA LEU A 167 26.80 -29.69 23.28
C LEU A 167 27.70 -29.83 24.51
N ASN A 168 28.95 -29.38 24.43
CA ASN A 168 29.85 -29.36 25.58
C ASN A 168 29.38 -28.43 26.71
N GLN A 169 28.58 -27.39 26.39
CA GLN A 169 27.99 -26.49 27.38
C GLN A 169 26.72 -27.03 28.03
N LEU A 170 26.15 -28.16 27.57
CA LEU A 170 25.00 -28.81 28.22
C LEU A 170 25.35 -29.41 29.60
N LEU A 171 26.64 -29.67 29.85
CA LEU A 171 27.16 -30.11 31.16
C LEU A 171 27.31 -28.97 32.18
N ALA A 172 26.96 -27.73 31.80
CA ALA A 172 27.05 -26.60 32.72
C ALA A 172 25.96 -26.69 33.81
N ASP A 173 26.31 -26.31 35.04
CA ASP A 173 25.40 -26.33 36.20
C ASP A 173 24.22 -25.35 36.07
N SER A 174 24.34 -24.32 35.21
CA SER A 174 23.33 -23.28 35.03
C SER A 174 22.19 -23.71 34.11
N THR A 175 20.96 -23.67 34.64
CA THR A 175 19.73 -23.95 33.87
C THR A 175 19.51 -22.94 32.74
N GLU A 176 19.80 -21.66 32.96
CA GLU A 176 19.65 -20.59 31.95
C GLU A 176 20.57 -20.81 30.75
N VAL A 177 21.82 -21.23 31.00
CA VAL A 177 22.78 -21.56 29.93
C VAL A 177 22.30 -22.80 29.17
N ARG A 178 21.85 -23.85 29.86
CA ARG A 178 21.32 -25.07 29.21
C ARG A 178 20.12 -24.78 28.31
N VAL A 179 19.19 -23.94 28.74
CA VAL A 179 18.02 -23.52 27.93
C VAL A 179 18.49 -22.76 26.68
N GLN A 180 19.36 -21.76 26.85
CA GLN A 180 19.88 -20.98 25.71
C GLN A 180 20.66 -21.87 24.72
N VAL A 181 21.37 -22.88 25.20
CA VAL A 181 22.04 -23.89 24.35
C VAL A 181 21.01 -24.66 23.53
N TYR A 182 19.93 -25.16 24.16
CA TYR A 182 18.87 -25.87 23.46
C TYR A 182 18.17 -24.99 22.41
N ASP A 183 17.86 -23.74 22.76
CA ASP A 183 17.25 -22.78 21.82
C ASP A 183 18.19 -22.44 20.66
N ALA A 184 19.48 -22.26 20.92
CA ALA A 184 20.47 -21.98 19.88
C ALA A 184 20.62 -23.16 18.91
N ILE A 185 20.73 -24.40 19.43
CA ILE A 185 20.79 -25.60 18.57
C ILE A 185 19.50 -25.71 17.75
N SER A 186 18.35 -25.51 18.39
CA SER A 186 17.04 -25.52 17.76
C SER A 186 16.92 -24.47 16.64
N TYR A 187 17.51 -23.29 16.81
CA TYR A 187 17.59 -22.23 15.81
C TYR A 187 18.50 -22.61 14.63
N ILE A 188 19.70 -23.13 14.91
CA ILE A 188 20.67 -23.56 13.89
C ILE A 188 20.07 -24.62 12.95
N ILE A 189 19.25 -25.52 13.51
CA ILE A 189 18.52 -26.51 12.74
C ILE A 189 17.45 -25.86 11.84
N LYS A 190 16.71 -24.87 12.37
CA LYS A 190 15.66 -24.15 11.63
C LYS A 190 16.24 -23.45 10.39
N ILE A 191 17.42 -22.84 10.49
CA ILE A 191 18.10 -22.17 9.37
C ILE A 191 18.77 -23.15 8.38
N GLY A 192 18.69 -24.46 8.61
CA GLY A 192 19.19 -25.49 7.68
C GLY A 192 20.72 -25.57 7.57
N ARG A 193 21.47 -25.01 8.54
CA ARG A 193 22.95 -24.94 8.53
C ARG A 193 23.64 -26.18 9.11
N LEU A 194 22.89 -27.25 9.39
CA LEU A 194 23.44 -28.54 9.79
C LEU A 194 23.53 -29.47 8.56
N PRO A 195 24.73 -29.76 8.02
CA PRO A 195 24.89 -30.60 6.83
C PRO A 195 24.44 -32.05 7.06
N ARG A 196 23.81 -32.66 6.04
CA ARG A 196 23.17 -33.99 6.09
C ARG A 196 24.02 -35.10 5.46
N ASN A 197 25.32 -34.90 5.33
CA ASN A 197 26.12 -35.64 4.35
C ASN A 197 26.93 -36.80 4.94
N SER A 198 27.09 -36.91 6.27
CA SER A 198 27.94 -37.94 6.89
C SER A 198 27.25 -38.78 7.96
N ALA A 199 27.69 -40.04 8.11
CA ALA A 199 27.20 -40.95 9.15
C ALA A 199 27.47 -40.43 10.59
N SER A 200 28.50 -39.58 10.77
CA SER A 200 28.75 -38.92 12.05
C SER A 200 27.65 -37.92 12.41
N ASP A 201 27.08 -37.20 11.44
CA ASP A 201 26.05 -36.20 11.70
C ASP A 201 24.75 -36.86 12.19
N ILE A 202 24.39 -38.01 11.60
CA ILE A 202 23.24 -38.82 12.02
C ILE A 202 23.44 -39.36 13.45
N ASN A 203 24.67 -39.76 13.81
CA ASN A 203 24.98 -40.22 15.16
C ASN A 203 24.92 -39.08 16.19
N THR A 204 25.41 -37.88 15.85
CA THR A 204 25.28 -36.70 16.72
C THR A 204 23.82 -36.31 16.92
N ILE A 205 22.99 -36.36 15.87
CA ILE A 205 21.54 -36.12 15.95
C ILE A 205 20.86 -37.18 16.84
N ARG A 206 21.21 -38.46 16.69
CA ARG A 206 20.67 -39.55 17.54
C ARG A 206 21.08 -39.39 19.01
N ALA A 207 22.33 -39.03 19.27
CA ALA A 207 22.82 -38.75 20.60
C ALA A 207 22.07 -37.56 21.22
N LEU A 208 21.89 -36.48 20.46
CA LEU A 208 21.17 -35.29 20.91
C LEU A 208 19.70 -35.57 21.22
N ILE A 209 19.01 -36.38 20.41
CA ILE A 209 17.64 -36.82 20.71
C ILE A 209 17.60 -37.66 21.98
N THR A 210 18.58 -38.53 22.20
CA THR A 210 18.64 -39.37 23.40
C THR A 210 18.87 -38.54 24.66
N THR A 211 19.80 -37.59 24.61
CA THR A 211 20.05 -36.62 25.70
C THR A 211 18.83 -35.75 25.96
N SER A 212 18.19 -35.27 24.89
CA SER A 212 16.96 -34.48 24.96
C SER A 212 15.85 -35.26 25.66
N ILE A 213 15.58 -36.51 25.24
CA ILE A 213 14.54 -37.35 25.87
C ILE A 213 14.84 -37.63 27.36
N ALA A 214 16.11 -37.76 27.74
CA ALA A 214 16.49 -37.88 29.15
C ALA A 214 16.19 -36.60 29.95
N ASP A 215 16.49 -35.44 29.37
CA ASP A 215 16.28 -34.11 29.98
C ASP A 215 14.80 -33.69 30.03
N LEU A 216 13.89 -34.39 29.36
CA LEU A 216 12.45 -34.19 29.56
C LEU A 216 11.98 -34.54 30.99
N LYS A 217 12.79 -35.28 31.77
CA LYS A 217 12.52 -35.56 33.19
C LYS A 217 13.16 -34.56 34.14
N ASP A 218 13.77 -33.49 33.63
CA ASP A 218 14.39 -32.45 34.44
C ASP A 218 13.33 -31.73 35.32
N ARG A 219 13.79 -31.28 36.49
CA ARG A 219 12.94 -30.57 37.46
C ARG A 219 12.48 -29.22 36.91
N HIS A 220 13.32 -28.56 36.11
CA HIS A 220 13.07 -27.21 35.63
C HIS A 220 12.20 -27.20 34.35
N HIS A 221 11.04 -26.53 34.44
CA HIS A 221 10.07 -26.48 33.35
C HIS A 221 10.60 -25.85 32.04
N ARG A 222 11.44 -24.81 32.12
CA ARG A 222 12.10 -24.20 30.94
C ARG A 222 12.95 -25.20 30.13
N ILE A 223 13.64 -26.13 30.80
CA ILE A 223 14.43 -27.16 30.12
C ILE A 223 13.49 -28.12 29.40
N ARG A 224 12.47 -28.64 30.09
CA ARG A 224 11.44 -29.50 29.47
C ARG A 224 10.83 -28.85 28.23
N SER A 225 10.47 -27.57 28.33
CA SER A 225 9.88 -26.80 27.22
C SER A 225 10.83 -26.62 26.03
N ALA A 226 12.08 -26.22 26.25
CA ALA A 226 13.07 -26.02 25.19
C ALA A 226 13.42 -27.33 24.48
N VAL A 227 13.52 -28.41 25.25
CA VAL A 227 13.83 -29.75 24.76
C VAL A 227 12.71 -30.32 23.89
N LEU A 228 11.43 -30.10 24.23
CA LEU A 228 10.29 -30.51 23.40
C LEU A 228 10.34 -29.86 22.01
N GLN A 229 10.67 -28.56 21.94
CA GLN A 229 10.84 -27.85 20.67
C GLN A 229 12.04 -28.35 19.86
N LEU A 230 13.11 -28.77 20.54
CA LEU A 230 14.28 -29.33 19.88
C LEU A 230 13.98 -30.72 19.32
N ILE A 231 13.30 -31.59 20.07
CA ILE A 231 12.93 -32.94 19.63
C ILE A 231 12.08 -32.89 18.36
N SER A 232 11.07 -31.99 18.31
CA SER A 232 10.23 -31.86 17.11
C SER A 232 11.04 -31.51 15.87
N ARG A 233 12.02 -30.60 15.97
CA ARG A 233 12.87 -30.20 14.84
C ARG A 233 13.93 -31.24 14.46
N LEU A 234 14.39 -32.06 15.40
CA LEU A 234 15.39 -33.11 15.15
C LEU A 234 14.77 -34.38 14.57
N ALA A 235 13.54 -34.72 14.95
CA ALA A 235 12.90 -35.98 14.55
C ALA A 235 12.83 -36.22 13.03
N PRO A 236 12.51 -35.25 12.16
CA PRO A 236 12.55 -35.44 10.71
C PRO A 236 13.95 -35.68 10.14
N LEU A 237 15.00 -35.20 10.80
CA LEU A 237 16.37 -35.38 10.35
C LEU A 237 16.86 -36.81 10.51
N LEU A 238 16.21 -37.60 11.38
CA LEU A 238 16.46 -39.03 11.57
C LEU A 238 15.74 -39.92 10.55
N ASN A 239 15.21 -39.40 9.44
CA ASN A 239 14.56 -40.18 8.38
C ASN A 239 15.51 -41.20 7.72
N VAL A 240 15.81 -42.26 8.45
CA VAL A 240 16.31 -43.54 7.96
C VAL A 240 15.09 -44.27 7.42
N SER A 241 15.16 -44.62 6.14
CA SER A 241 14.19 -45.48 5.45
C SER A 241 13.76 -46.65 6.36
N GLU A 242 12.47 -46.97 6.34
CA GLU A 242 11.85 -48.09 7.07
C GLU A 242 12.57 -49.45 6.84
N GLU A 243 13.43 -49.54 5.84
CA GLU A 243 14.19 -50.73 5.48
C GLU A 243 15.44 -51.02 6.35
N ALA A 244 15.96 -50.06 7.13
CA ALA A 244 17.16 -50.29 7.96
C ALA A 244 16.86 -50.66 9.43
N ALA A 245 15.58 -50.81 9.81
CA ALA A 245 15.17 -51.09 11.19
C ALA A 245 15.45 -52.53 11.67
N LEU A 246 15.96 -53.41 10.81
CA LEU A 246 16.20 -54.82 11.15
C LEU A 246 17.53 -55.11 11.85
N SER A 247 18.38 -54.11 12.15
CA SER A 247 19.72 -54.37 12.70
C SER A 247 20.20 -53.45 13.84
N SER A 248 19.38 -52.54 14.38
CA SER A 248 19.79 -51.77 15.58
C SER A 248 18.62 -51.48 16.52
N GLN A 249 18.64 -52.09 17.71
CA GLN A 249 17.61 -51.99 18.77
C GLN A 249 17.56 -50.63 19.50
N GLN A 250 17.99 -49.53 18.87
CA GLN A 250 18.11 -48.21 19.54
C GLN A 250 17.62 -47.05 18.65
N GLY A 251 16.40 -47.14 18.15
CA GLY A 251 15.74 -46.05 17.45
C GLY A 251 14.31 -45.86 17.95
N TYR A 252 13.91 -44.62 18.21
CA TYR A 252 12.52 -44.26 18.49
C TYR A 252 11.75 -44.24 17.16
N SER A 253 10.60 -44.91 17.09
CA SER A 253 9.75 -44.81 15.89
C SER A 253 9.08 -43.43 15.81
N ARG A 254 8.60 -43.07 14.62
CA ARG A 254 7.85 -41.81 14.42
C ARG A 254 6.62 -41.71 15.33
N HIS A 255 6.00 -42.86 15.64
CA HIS A 255 4.87 -42.93 16.56
C HIS A 255 5.31 -42.73 18.01
N ASP A 256 6.41 -43.37 18.43
CA ASP A 256 6.94 -43.25 19.79
C ASP A 256 7.29 -41.80 20.14
N ILE A 257 7.89 -41.06 19.20
CA ILE A 257 8.23 -39.64 19.41
C ILE A 257 6.97 -38.80 19.64
N GLN A 258 5.90 -39.02 18.86
CA GLN A 258 4.63 -38.32 19.06
C GLN A 258 4.01 -38.65 20.42
N VAL A 259 4.02 -39.93 20.82
CA VAL A 259 3.51 -40.36 22.12
C VAL A 259 4.31 -39.74 23.27
N ILE A 260 5.65 -39.74 23.18
CA ILE A 260 6.52 -39.12 24.18
C ILE A 260 6.17 -37.64 24.35
N ILE A 261 6.06 -36.88 23.25
CA ILE A 261 5.70 -35.46 23.31
C ILE A 261 4.29 -35.28 23.89
N SER A 262 3.33 -36.10 23.47
CA SER A 262 1.93 -36.00 23.92
C SER A 262 1.75 -36.21 25.41
N ASN A 263 2.59 -37.03 26.06
CA ASN A 263 2.55 -37.22 27.51
C ASN A 263 2.84 -35.93 28.30
N TYR A 264 3.55 -34.98 27.69
CA TYR A 264 3.84 -33.67 28.30
C TYR A 264 2.73 -32.63 28.03
N ALA A 265 1.69 -32.97 27.27
CA ALA A 265 0.50 -32.14 27.15
C ALA A 265 -0.33 -32.09 28.44
N THR A 266 -0.09 -33.00 29.40
CA THR A 266 -0.71 -33.00 30.74
C THR A 266 0.30 -32.65 31.85
N ASP A 267 1.40 -31.97 31.53
CA ASP A 267 2.40 -31.51 32.50
C ASP A 267 1.79 -30.50 33.50
N PRO A 268 2.22 -30.49 34.78
CA PRO A 268 1.73 -29.52 35.75
C PRO A 268 1.98 -28.06 35.33
N GLU A 269 3.05 -27.77 34.58
CA GLU A 269 3.35 -26.41 34.13
C GLU A 269 2.67 -26.10 32.77
N PRO A 270 1.84 -25.04 32.67
CA PRO A 270 1.16 -24.67 31.41
C PRO A 270 2.10 -24.38 30.24
N ARG A 271 3.25 -23.77 30.51
CA ARG A 271 4.27 -23.46 29.48
C ARG A 271 4.86 -24.72 28.84
N VAL A 272 4.93 -25.82 29.59
CA VAL A 272 5.39 -27.12 29.06
C VAL A 272 4.28 -27.75 28.23
N ARG A 273 3.02 -27.70 28.69
CA ARG A 273 1.85 -28.16 27.91
C ARG A 273 1.76 -27.46 26.56
N LYS A 274 1.84 -26.12 26.54
CA LYS A 274 1.91 -25.30 25.31
C LYS A 274 3.04 -25.78 24.40
N SER A 275 4.25 -25.94 24.95
CA SER A 275 5.41 -26.36 24.17
C SER A 275 5.24 -27.77 23.58
N ALA A 276 4.62 -28.69 24.32
CA ALA A 276 4.31 -30.04 23.83
C ALA A 276 3.36 -30.00 22.63
N LEU A 277 2.25 -29.26 22.72
CA LEU A 277 1.29 -29.12 21.61
C LEU A 277 1.92 -28.41 20.41
N LYS A 278 2.68 -27.34 20.65
CA LYS A 278 3.43 -26.64 19.61
C LYS A 278 4.48 -27.52 18.93
N ALA A 279 5.12 -28.41 19.69
CA ALA A 279 6.05 -29.40 19.15
C ALA A 279 5.34 -30.43 18.25
N LEU A 280 4.13 -30.86 18.58
CA LEU A 280 3.30 -31.70 17.69
C LEU A 280 2.92 -30.97 16.40
N LEU A 281 2.55 -29.69 16.48
CA LEU A 281 2.27 -28.86 15.30
C LEU A 281 3.48 -28.72 14.38
N GLU A 282 4.66 -28.51 14.96
CA GLU A 282 5.91 -28.41 14.21
C GLU A 282 6.27 -29.72 13.52
N LEU A 283 6.09 -30.87 14.19
CA LEU A 283 6.24 -32.18 13.56
C LEU A 283 5.32 -32.33 12.34
N HIS A 284 4.06 -31.90 12.46
CA HIS A 284 3.11 -31.94 11.37
C HIS A 284 3.55 -31.08 10.18
N ARG A 285 3.96 -29.83 10.43
CA ARG A 285 4.48 -28.91 9.39
C ARG A 285 5.69 -29.48 8.65
N GLN A 286 6.50 -30.29 9.34
CA GLN A 286 7.67 -30.96 8.78
C GLN A 286 7.35 -32.28 8.05
N GLY A 287 6.06 -32.59 7.88
CA GLY A 287 5.57 -33.72 7.07
C GLY A 287 5.24 -35.00 7.87
N PHE A 288 5.26 -34.96 9.20
CA PHE A 288 4.78 -36.09 10.00
C PHE A 288 3.25 -36.15 9.96
N ARG A 289 2.71 -37.33 9.66
CA ARG A 289 1.29 -37.59 9.84
C ARG A 289 1.01 -37.80 11.34
N LEU A 290 0.20 -36.93 11.92
CA LEU A 290 -0.18 -37.04 13.34
C LEU A 290 -1.03 -38.29 13.57
N ALA A 291 -0.76 -39.02 14.64
CA ALA A 291 -1.53 -40.19 15.06
C ALA A 291 -2.89 -39.75 15.61
N LEU A 292 -3.95 -40.54 15.35
CA LEU A 292 -5.29 -40.23 15.81
C LEU A 292 -5.41 -40.18 17.34
N VAL A 293 -4.61 -40.97 18.07
CA VAL A 293 -4.57 -40.96 19.55
C VAL A 293 -4.30 -39.56 20.12
N MET A 294 -3.69 -38.68 19.33
CA MET A 294 -3.45 -37.29 19.73
C MET A 294 -4.76 -36.49 19.83
N TYR A 295 -5.87 -36.94 19.22
CA TYR A 295 -7.14 -36.22 19.24
C TYR A 295 -7.69 -36.06 20.66
N ASP A 296 -7.67 -37.13 21.46
CA ASP A 296 -8.11 -37.10 22.86
C ASP A 296 -7.26 -36.11 23.69
N VAL A 297 -5.96 -36.06 23.41
CA VAL A 297 -5.04 -35.09 24.05
C VAL A 297 -5.40 -33.65 23.68
N CYS A 298 -5.81 -33.42 22.43
CA CYS A 298 -6.21 -32.08 21.99
C CYS A 298 -7.57 -31.67 22.57
N ILE A 299 -8.50 -32.61 22.76
CA ILE A 299 -9.76 -32.35 23.47
C ILE A 299 -9.46 -31.89 24.90
N LEU A 300 -8.56 -32.58 25.61
CA LEU A 300 -8.14 -32.16 26.95
C LEU A 300 -7.48 -30.77 26.94
N ALA A 301 -6.73 -30.44 25.88
CA ALA A 301 -6.12 -29.12 25.74
C ALA A 301 -7.14 -27.98 25.55
N LEU A 302 -8.35 -28.25 25.04
CA LEU A 302 -9.39 -27.21 24.90
C LEU A 302 -10.01 -26.77 26.23
N ILE A 303 -9.97 -27.61 27.25
CA ILE A 303 -10.51 -27.31 28.59
C ILE A 303 -9.42 -26.85 29.58
N ASP A 304 -8.23 -26.52 29.05
CA ASP A 304 -7.08 -26.10 29.85
C ASP A 304 -7.31 -24.71 30.49
N ASP A 305 -6.74 -24.48 31.67
CA ASP A 305 -6.83 -23.20 32.37
C ASP A 305 -6.08 -22.08 31.65
N TYR A 306 -5.03 -22.41 30.89
CA TYR A 306 -4.18 -21.43 30.21
C TYR A 306 -4.58 -21.21 28.75
N GLN A 307 -4.82 -19.95 28.38
CA GLN A 307 -5.34 -19.60 27.05
C GLN A 307 -4.44 -20.09 25.90
N GLU A 308 -3.11 -20.01 26.04
CA GLU A 308 -2.20 -20.39 24.95
C GLU A 308 -2.22 -21.90 24.70
N VAL A 309 -2.51 -22.73 25.70
CA VAL A 309 -2.67 -24.18 25.52
C VAL A 309 -3.93 -24.46 24.70
N ARG A 310 -5.04 -23.79 25.03
CA ARG A 310 -6.30 -23.88 24.27
C ARG A 310 -6.13 -23.46 22.81
N MET A 311 -5.34 -22.39 22.57
CA MET A 311 -5.02 -21.91 21.23
C MET A 311 -4.27 -22.95 20.38
N GLU A 312 -3.27 -23.64 20.94
CA GLU A 312 -2.54 -24.70 20.22
C GLU A 312 -3.41 -25.96 20.06
N GLY A 313 -4.31 -26.22 21.02
CA GLY A 313 -5.32 -27.28 20.94
C GLY A 313 -6.28 -27.09 19.76
N LEU A 314 -6.78 -25.87 19.55
CA LEU A 314 -7.61 -25.52 18.39
C LEU A 314 -6.92 -25.85 17.06
N ASP A 315 -5.64 -25.50 16.92
CA ASP A 315 -4.86 -25.77 15.70
C ASP A 315 -4.76 -27.29 15.42
N LEU A 316 -4.44 -28.07 16.45
CA LEU A 316 -4.28 -29.52 16.33
C LEU A 316 -5.62 -30.23 16.03
N ILE A 317 -6.72 -29.81 16.64
CA ILE A 317 -8.06 -30.36 16.36
C ILE A 317 -8.45 -30.15 14.90
N TYR A 318 -8.24 -28.94 14.38
CA TYR A 318 -8.50 -28.66 12.97
C TYR A 318 -7.62 -29.52 12.04
N ILE A 319 -6.32 -29.66 12.35
CA ILE A 319 -5.41 -30.49 11.54
C ILE A 319 -5.83 -31.97 11.57
N LEU A 320 -6.09 -32.53 12.75
CA LEU A 320 -6.47 -33.94 12.90
C LEU A 320 -7.82 -34.25 12.22
N SER A 321 -8.79 -33.35 12.35
CA SER A 321 -10.08 -33.47 11.66
C SER A 321 -9.95 -33.39 10.14
N SER A 322 -9.01 -32.60 9.64
CA SER A 322 -8.68 -32.53 8.21
C SER A 322 -7.93 -33.77 7.71
N LEU A 323 -7.14 -34.43 8.56
CA LEU A 323 -6.39 -35.65 8.22
C LEU A 323 -7.25 -36.92 8.23
N TYR A 324 -8.28 -36.98 9.08
CA TYR A 324 -9.14 -38.15 9.29
C TYR A 324 -10.65 -37.79 9.31
N PRO A 325 -11.20 -37.09 8.31
CA PRO A 325 -12.55 -36.52 8.38
C PRO A 325 -13.67 -37.56 8.56
N GLU A 326 -13.56 -38.71 7.89
CA GLU A 326 -14.58 -39.77 7.88
C GLU A 326 -14.47 -40.74 9.07
N GLN A 327 -13.44 -40.59 9.90
CA GLN A 327 -13.27 -41.47 11.04
C GLN A 327 -14.34 -41.18 12.09
N THR A 328 -15.01 -42.21 12.61
CA THR A 328 -16.03 -42.02 13.64
C THR A 328 -15.42 -42.01 15.03
N VAL A 329 -15.78 -41.01 15.84
CA VAL A 329 -15.46 -40.97 17.27
C VAL A 329 -16.67 -41.47 18.05
N GLN A 330 -16.43 -42.30 19.06
CA GLN A 330 -17.45 -42.73 20.00
C GLN A 330 -17.28 -41.94 21.29
N GLU A 331 -18.34 -41.29 21.75
CA GLU A 331 -18.30 -40.69 23.08
C GLU A 331 -18.18 -41.78 24.15
N PRO A 332 -17.31 -41.61 25.17
CA PRO A 332 -17.05 -42.62 26.20
C PRO A 332 -18.28 -43.01 27.06
N HIS A 333 -19.42 -42.31 26.91
CA HIS A 333 -20.66 -42.58 27.65
C HIS A 333 -21.93 -42.68 26.77
N ALA A 334 -21.80 -42.73 25.44
CA ALA A 334 -22.96 -42.86 24.56
C ALA A 334 -23.29 -44.33 24.28
N THR A 335 -24.59 -44.66 24.31
CA THR A 335 -25.13 -45.91 23.74
C THR A 335 -24.67 -46.03 22.29
N GLN A 336 -24.34 -47.24 21.81
CA GLN A 336 -23.74 -47.62 20.50
C GLN A 336 -24.33 -46.98 19.20
N LEU A 337 -25.31 -46.09 19.28
CA LEU A 337 -26.10 -45.56 18.16
C LEU A 337 -25.73 -44.14 17.70
N GLN A 338 -24.77 -43.45 18.33
CA GLN A 338 -24.36 -42.10 17.93
C GLN A 338 -22.85 -42.01 17.72
N ALA A 339 -22.39 -42.62 16.63
CA ALA A 339 -21.04 -42.41 16.13
C ALA A 339 -21.04 -41.15 15.25
N THR A 340 -20.34 -40.10 15.67
CA THR A 340 -20.21 -38.83 14.92
C THR A 340 -18.90 -38.86 14.13
N ARG A 341 -18.89 -38.27 12.93
CA ARG A 341 -17.65 -38.13 12.15
C ARG A 341 -16.70 -37.19 12.87
N LEU A 342 -15.39 -37.44 12.78
CA LEU A 342 -14.36 -36.63 13.45
C LEU A 342 -14.43 -35.17 13.03
N VAL A 343 -14.71 -34.90 11.76
CA VAL A 343 -14.89 -33.53 11.25
C VAL A 343 -16.07 -32.81 11.90
N ASP A 344 -17.16 -33.53 12.15
CA ASP A 344 -18.35 -32.98 12.77
C ASP A 344 -18.15 -32.79 14.29
N ASP A 345 -17.51 -33.75 14.97
CA ASP A 345 -17.15 -33.64 16.40
C ASP A 345 -16.17 -32.48 16.65
N ALA A 346 -15.14 -32.35 15.80
CA ALA A 346 -14.19 -31.24 15.86
C ALA A 346 -14.87 -29.89 15.64
N PHE A 347 -15.81 -29.82 14.70
CA PHE A 347 -16.58 -28.60 14.46
C PHE A 347 -17.39 -28.19 15.69
N ILE A 348 -18.12 -29.14 16.32
CA ILE A 348 -18.90 -28.87 17.54
C ILE A 348 -18.01 -28.37 18.67
N ARG A 349 -16.85 -29.01 18.89
CA ARG A 349 -15.90 -28.57 19.93
C ARG A 349 -15.33 -27.18 19.67
N ILE A 350 -15.09 -26.81 18.41
CA ILE A 350 -14.64 -25.45 18.08
C ILE A 350 -15.78 -24.45 18.25
N CYS A 351 -17.03 -24.84 18.00
CA CYS A 351 -18.18 -24.00 18.33
C CYS A 351 -18.29 -23.70 19.84
N ASP A 352 -17.99 -24.67 20.71
CA ASP A 352 -17.92 -24.42 22.16
C ASP A 352 -16.88 -23.35 22.52
N MET A 353 -15.73 -23.36 21.83
CA MET A 353 -14.65 -22.40 22.05
C MET A 353 -15.00 -20.96 21.61
N VAL A 354 -16.11 -20.75 20.90
CA VAL A 354 -16.62 -19.39 20.62
C VAL A 354 -17.12 -18.72 21.91
N ASN A 355 -17.47 -19.49 22.93
CA ASN A 355 -17.90 -18.97 24.24
C ASN A 355 -16.75 -18.94 25.27
N ASP A 356 -15.50 -18.97 24.84
CA ASP A 356 -14.32 -18.97 25.71
C ASP A 356 -14.15 -17.64 26.49
N SER A 357 -13.54 -17.72 27.67
CA SER A 357 -13.26 -16.53 28.50
C SER A 357 -12.25 -15.58 27.86
N SER A 358 -11.33 -16.07 27.01
CA SER A 358 -10.33 -15.27 26.32
C SER A 358 -10.80 -14.85 24.93
N MET A 359 -10.83 -13.54 24.68
CA MET A 359 -11.11 -12.96 23.36
C MET A 359 -10.26 -13.58 22.25
N THR A 360 -8.98 -13.82 22.50
CA THR A 360 -8.05 -14.38 21.49
C THR A 360 -8.44 -15.81 21.07
N VAL A 361 -8.93 -16.60 22.02
CA VAL A 361 -9.42 -17.96 21.77
C VAL A 361 -10.74 -17.91 21.01
N ARG A 362 -11.68 -17.04 21.39
CA ARG A 362 -12.94 -16.83 20.66
C ARG A 362 -12.71 -16.42 19.21
N ALA A 363 -11.85 -15.43 18.97
CA ALA A 363 -11.53 -14.96 17.63
C ALA A 363 -10.89 -16.06 16.76
N LYS A 364 -9.95 -16.83 17.34
CA LYS A 364 -9.34 -17.98 16.66
C LYS A 364 -10.36 -19.08 16.37
N ALA A 365 -11.20 -19.43 17.34
CA ALA A 365 -12.26 -20.41 17.17
C ALA A 365 -13.22 -20.01 16.03
N CYS A 366 -13.72 -18.77 16.05
CA CYS A 366 -14.53 -18.21 14.97
C CYS A 366 -13.84 -18.37 13.61
N SER A 367 -12.58 -17.91 13.48
CA SER A 367 -11.78 -18.03 12.25
C SER A 367 -11.64 -19.48 11.74
N TYR A 368 -11.55 -20.44 12.65
CA TYR A 368 -11.49 -21.86 12.30
C TYR A 368 -12.80 -22.42 11.76
N LEU A 369 -13.96 -21.97 12.27
CA LEU A 369 -15.26 -22.45 11.79
C LEU A 369 -15.41 -22.27 10.28
N GLY A 370 -14.88 -21.17 9.72
CA GLY A 370 -14.90 -20.89 8.28
C GLY A 370 -14.13 -21.90 7.41
N ARG A 371 -13.16 -22.61 8.00
CA ARG A 371 -12.28 -23.54 7.29
C ARG A 371 -12.87 -24.94 7.12
N PHE A 372 -13.93 -25.26 7.86
CA PHE A 372 -14.60 -26.56 7.81
C PHE A 372 -15.53 -26.68 6.59
N LYS A 373 -15.05 -27.31 5.52
CA LYS A 373 -15.80 -27.42 4.25
C LYS A 373 -16.76 -28.61 4.16
N SER A 374 -16.54 -29.65 4.96
CA SER A 374 -17.22 -30.96 4.81
C SER A 374 -18.09 -31.34 6.01
N VAL A 375 -18.46 -30.36 6.82
CA VAL A 375 -19.35 -30.54 7.97
C VAL A 375 -20.78 -30.80 7.50
N ASP A 376 -21.48 -31.68 8.20
CA ASP A 376 -22.88 -31.99 7.94
C ASP A 376 -23.76 -30.75 8.14
N TYR A 377 -24.67 -30.48 7.19
CA TYR A 377 -25.54 -29.30 7.21
C TYR A 377 -26.38 -29.21 8.50
N LYS A 378 -26.67 -30.34 9.15
CA LYS A 378 -27.38 -30.36 10.45
C LYS A 378 -26.65 -29.60 11.56
N PHE A 379 -25.31 -29.58 11.56
CA PHE A 379 -24.51 -28.87 12.55
C PHE A 379 -24.29 -27.42 12.13
N LEU A 380 -24.10 -27.17 10.84
CA LEU A 380 -24.03 -25.81 10.29
C LEU A 380 -25.33 -25.03 10.56
N SER A 381 -26.50 -25.61 10.28
CA SER A 381 -27.78 -24.92 10.56
C SER A 381 -28.00 -24.64 12.06
N GLN A 382 -27.39 -25.41 12.96
CA GLN A 382 -27.47 -25.17 14.41
C GLN A 382 -26.69 -23.94 14.86
N THR A 383 -25.64 -23.50 14.15
CA THR A 383 -24.84 -22.33 14.55
C THR A 383 -25.61 -21.02 14.55
N PHE A 384 -26.74 -20.96 13.83
CA PHE A 384 -27.67 -19.83 13.85
C PHE A 384 -28.93 -20.08 14.70
N SER A 385 -29.14 -21.30 15.21
CA SER A 385 -30.31 -21.62 16.04
C SER A 385 -30.20 -20.96 17.42
N LYS A 386 -31.18 -20.10 17.75
CA LYS A 386 -31.35 -19.53 19.10
C LYS A 386 -32.04 -20.49 20.09
N GLN A 387 -32.57 -21.62 19.61
CA GLN A 387 -33.24 -22.63 20.43
C GLN A 387 -32.42 -23.90 20.47
N ILE A 388 -32.11 -24.36 21.68
CA ILE A 388 -31.65 -25.73 21.92
C ILE A 388 -32.78 -26.66 21.48
N MET A 389 -32.59 -27.40 20.38
CA MET A 389 -33.66 -28.18 19.78
C MET A 389 -34.07 -29.38 20.67
N ALA A 390 -35.08 -29.17 21.52
CA ALA A 390 -35.83 -30.23 22.21
C ALA A 390 -36.67 -31.13 21.26
N ARG A 391 -36.43 -31.08 19.94
CA ARG A 391 -37.14 -31.87 18.90
C ARG A 391 -36.46 -33.19 18.54
N LEU A 392 -35.45 -33.63 19.29
CA LEU A 392 -35.01 -35.03 19.30
C LEU A 392 -35.74 -35.84 20.39
N LYS A 393 -37.08 -35.74 20.44
CA LYS A 393 -37.86 -36.83 21.04
C LYS A 393 -37.71 -38.01 20.10
N VAL A 394 -36.75 -38.88 20.42
CA VAL A 394 -36.70 -40.24 19.89
C VAL A 394 -38.06 -40.85 20.19
N ASP A 395 -38.86 -41.11 19.15
CA ASP A 395 -40.03 -41.97 19.25
C ASP A 395 -39.52 -43.37 19.63
N VAL A 396 -39.43 -43.62 20.93
CA VAL A 396 -39.26 -44.98 21.44
C VAL A 396 -40.53 -45.73 21.04
N ALA A 397 -40.40 -46.61 20.04
CA ALA A 397 -41.45 -47.49 19.57
C ALA A 397 -42.24 -48.11 20.76
N PRO A 398 -43.58 -48.28 20.64
CA PRO A 398 -44.43 -48.61 21.78
C PRO A 398 -44.29 -50.08 22.16
N LYS A 399 -43.31 -50.41 23.01
CA LYS A 399 -43.36 -51.63 23.82
C LYS A 399 -44.22 -51.33 25.04
N ASN A 400 -45.54 -51.51 24.91
CA ASN A 400 -46.48 -51.87 25.99
C ASN A 400 -47.88 -52.10 25.42
N LEU A 401 -48.07 -53.17 24.62
CA LEU A 401 -49.38 -53.78 24.42
C LEU A 401 -49.69 -54.70 25.62
N ALA A 402 -50.07 -54.13 26.76
CA ALA A 402 -50.80 -54.82 27.83
C ALA A 402 -51.13 -53.84 28.98
N ALA A 403 -52.07 -52.92 28.79
CA ALA A 403 -52.68 -52.21 29.91
C ALA A 403 -54.16 -51.92 29.61
N GLY A 404 -55.04 -52.47 30.44
CA GLY A 404 -56.49 -52.45 30.25
C GLY A 404 -57.14 -51.07 30.42
N PRO A 405 -58.43 -50.94 30.04
CA PRO A 405 -59.14 -49.66 29.94
C PRO A 405 -59.24 -48.85 31.25
N ALA A 406 -59.10 -49.51 32.41
CA ALA A 406 -59.24 -48.88 33.72
C ALA A 406 -58.09 -47.94 34.09
N GLN A 407 -56.90 -48.11 33.50
CA GLN A 407 -55.72 -47.31 33.84
C GLN A 407 -55.64 -45.97 33.08
N LYS A 408 -56.37 -45.85 31.95
CA LYS A 408 -56.43 -44.62 31.15
C LYS A 408 -57.28 -43.51 31.79
N GLN A 409 -58.17 -43.85 32.73
CA GLN A 409 -59.04 -42.86 33.38
C GLN A 409 -58.38 -42.22 34.61
N ALA A 410 -57.47 -42.93 35.30
CA ALA A 410 -56.72 -42.39 36.43
C ALA A 410 -55.62 -41.39 36.02
N GLN A 411 -55.06 -41.51 34.81
CA GLN A 411 -54.02 -40.59 34.30
C GLN A 411 -54.58 -39.25 33.78
N ARG A 412 -55.85 -39.17 33.36
CA ARG A 412 -56.44 -37.89 32.90
C ARG A 412 -56.84 -36.95 34.04
N ALA A 413 -56.91 -37.43 35.28
CA ALA A 413 -57.31 -36.62 36.44
C ALA A 413 -56.15 -35.85 37.10
N LYS A 414 -54.90 -35.97 36.59
CA LYS A 414 -53.70 -35.34 37.17
C LYS A 414 -53.07 -34.28 36.25
N LEU A 415 -53.88 -33.67 35.39
CA LEU A 415 -53.48 -32.56 34.51
C LEU A 415 -54.09 -31.22 34.97
N ILE A 416 -53.94 -30.92 36.26
CA ILE A 416 -54.10 -29.55 36.76
C ILE A 416 -52.68 -29.01 36.93
N ALA A 417 -52.38 -27.94 36.20
CA ALA A 417 -51.09 -27.26 36.22
C ALA A 417 -50.82 -26.67 37.60
N THR A 418 -49.83 -27.21 38.30
CA THR A 418 -49.12 -26.53 39.40
C THR A 418 -47.84 -25.92 38.84
N PRO A 419 -47.56 -24.64 39.11
CA PRO A 419 -46.33 -23.98 38.66
C PRO A 419 -45.27 -24.09 39.76
N GLU A 420 -44.43 -25.12 39.76
CA GLU A 420 -43.25 -25.14 40.62
C GLU A 420 -42.07 -25.80 39.88
N GLY A 421 -40.92 -25.12 39.97
CA GLY A 421 -39.61 -25.61 39.56
C GLY A 421 -39.17 -26.83 40.36
N ASP A 422 -38.07 -27.41 39.92
CA ASP A 422 -37.54 -28.73 40.31
C ASP A 422 -38.30 -29.92 39.71
N GLN A 423 -38.04 -30.16 38.43
CA GLN A 423 -38.02 -31.52 37.90
C GLN A 423 -36.57 -31.95 37.72
N ASP A 424 -36.16 -32.96 38.51
CA ASP A 424 -34.92 -33.72 38.32
C ASP A 424 -34.93 -34.34 36.92
N VAL A 425 -34.38 -33.62 35.95
CA VAL A 425 -34.10 -34.13 34.62
C VAL A 425 -32.94 -35.11 34.76
N THR A 426 -33.21 -36.41 34.65
CA THR A 426 -32.17 -37.43 34.69
C THR A 426 -31.08 -37.09 33.67
N ALA A 427 -29.81 -37.04 34.09
CA ALA A 427 -28.65 -36.53 33.34
C ALA A 427 -28.47 -37.07 31.90
N GLN A 428 -29.15 -38.16 31.53
CA GLN A 428 -29.18 -38.68 30.15
C GLN A 428 -30.05 -37.87 29.18
N GLN A 429 -31.05 -37.11 29.63
CA GLN A 429 -31.84 -36.22 28.78
C GLN A 429 -31.17 -34.85 28.54
N VAL A 430 -30.21 -34.47 29.40
CA VAL A 430 -29.47 -33.21 29.29
C VAL A 430 -28.45 -33.25 28.14
N ARG A 431 -27.86 -34.41 27.82
CA ARG A 431 -26.78 -34.48 26.81
C ARG A 431 -27.23 -34.42 25.35
N LEU A 432 -28.49 -34.71 25.05
CA LEU A 432 -29.06 -34.49 23.71
C LEU A 432 -29.49 -33.02 23.48
N LEU A 433 -29.45 -32.20 24.54
CA LEU A 433 -29.70 -30.76 24.53
C LEU A 433 -28.37 -29.96 24.46
N ASP A 434 -27.21 -30.59 24.60
CA ASP A 434 -25.89 -29.94 24.59
C ASP A 434 -25.16 -30.15 23.25
N SER A 435 -25.70 -29.63 22.13
CA SER A 435 -24.88 -29.49 20.92
C SER A 435 -24.14 -28.16 21.01
N GLY A 436 -22.82 -28.19 21.26
CA GLY A 436 -21.94 -27.01 21.29
C GLY A 436 -22.00 -26.13 20.04
N ALA A 437 -22.51 -26.68 18.93
CA ALA A 437 -22.78 -25.94 17.71
C ALA A 437 -23.94 -24.95 17.83
N CYS A 438 -24.85 -25.08 18.80
CA CYS A 438 -26.04 -24.24 18.88
C CYS A 438 -25.69 -22.77 19.16
N GLY A 439 -26.10 -21.86 18.26
CA GLY A 439 -25.94 -20.42 18.47
C GLY A 439 -24.50 -19.90 18.41
N ALA A 440 -23.52 -20.71 18.00
CA ALA A 440 -22.11 -20.30 17.98
C ALA A 440 -21.84 -19.04 17.14
N PHE A 441 -22.43 -18.93 15.93
CA PHE A 441 -22.27 -17.71 15.13
C PHE A 441 -23.08 -16.54 15.68
N VAL A 442 -24.21 -16.79 16.34
CA VAL A 442 -24.96 -15.72 17.01
C VAL A 442 -24.09 -15.09 18.09
N HIS A 443 -23.47 -15.90 18.95
CA HIS A 443 -22.54 -15.41 19.97
C HIS A 443 -21.31 -14.73 19.37
N GLY A 444 -20.72 -15.28 18.30
CA GLY A 444 -19.59 -14.65 17.63
C GLY A 444 -19.91 -13.29 17.00
N LEU A 445 -21.13 -13.09 16.49
CA LEU A 445 -21.59 -11.81 15.94
C LEU A 445 -22.01 -10.81 17.03
N GLU A 446 -22.55 -11.27 18.15
CA GLU A 446 -22.96 -10.45 19.29
C GLU A 446 -21.81 -10.21 20.31
N ASP A 447 -20.57 -10.58 19.97
CA ASP A 447 -19.41 -10.46 20.87
C ASP A 447 -19.07 -9.00 21.18
N GLU A 448 -18.53 -8.76 22.38
CA GLU A 448 -18.11 -7.43 22.84
C GLU A 448 -16.92 -6.88 22.04
N TYR A 449 -16.09 -7.75 21.44
CA TYR A 449 -14.89 -7.36 20.70
C TYR A 449 -15.04 -7.49 19.19
N GLN A 450 -14.66 -6.43 18.47
CA GLN A 450 -14.70 -6.38 17.00
C GLN A 450 -13.92 -7.50 16.31
N ASP A 451 -12.82 -7.98 16.90
CA ASP A 451 -11.96 -9.00 16.29
C ASP A 451 -12.70 -10.34 16.17
N VAL A 452 -13.50 -10.68 17.18
CA VAL A 452 -14.36 -11.87 17.18
C VAL A 452 -15.51 -11.69 16.18
N ARG A 453 -16.17 -10.53 16.18
CA ARG A 453 -17.25 -10.20 15.23
C ARG A 453 -16.77 -10.34 13.78
N ASN A 454 -15.61 -9.77 13.46
CA ASN A 454 -15.00 -9.86 12.14
C ASN A 454 -14.57 -11.29 11.78
N ALA A 455 -14.00 -12.04 12.72
CA ALA A 455 -13.65 -13.44 12.49
C ALA A 455 -14.89 -14.30 12.21
N ALA A 456 -16.01 -14.02 12.89
CA ALA A 456 -17.30 -14.68 12.66
C ALA A 456 -17.86 -14.32 11.27
N ILE A 457 -17.92 -13.03 10.90
CA ILE A 457 -18.36 -12.57 9.58
C ILE A 457 -17.55 -13.23 8.45
N ASN A 458 -16.21 -13.23 8.58
CA ASN A 458 -15.32 -13.85 7.60
C ASN A 458 -15.57 -15.36 7.47
N SER A 459 -15.88 -16.03 8.58
CA SER A 459 -16.13 -17.46 8.60
C SER A 459 -17.48 -17.83 8.03
N ILE A 460 -18.52 -17.06 8.34
CA ILE A 460 -19.84 -17.15 7.70
C ILE A 460 -19.67 -16.97 6.19
N CYS A 461 -18.94 -15.94 5.76
CA CYS A 461 -18.66 -15.69 4.34
C CYS A 461 -18.00 -16.90 3.65
N GLN A 462 -16.95 -17.46 4.26
CA GLN A 462 -16.28 -18.65 3.72
C GLN A 462 -17.22 -19.86 3.61
N LEU A 463 -18.06 -20.12 4.62
CA LEU A 463 -19.03 -21.22 4.60
C LEU A 463 -20.13 -21.01 3.57
N CYS A 464 -20.69 -19.80 3.46
CA CYS A 464 -21.68 -19.42 2.45
C CYS A 464 -21.15 -19.58 1.02
N LEU A 465 -19.87 -19.27 0.80
CA LEU A 465 -19.23 -19.48 -0.49
C LEU A 465 -19.14 -20.96 -0.85
N HIS A 466 -19.07 -21.89 0.10
CA HIS A 466 -19.03 -23.33 -0.19
C HIS A 466 -20.43 -23.97 -0.21
N ASN A 467 -21.36 -23.51 0.64
CA ASN A 467 -22.69 -24.09 0.85
C ASN A 467 -23.79 -23.06 0.56
N PRO A 468 -24.43 -23.06 -0.62
CA PRO A 468 -25.42 -22.04 -0.99
C PRO A 468 -26.69 -22.08 -0.13
N GLU A 469 -27.09 -23.26 0.37
CA GLU A 469 -28.24 -23.39 1.29
C GLU A 469 -28.00 -22.72 2.65
N PHE A 470 -26.73 -22.61 3.07
CA PHE A 470 -26.35 -21.92 4.30
C PHE A 470 -26.43 -20.40 4.14
N SER A 471 -26.18 -19.88 2.93
CA SER A 471 -26.25 -18.44 2.62
C SER A 471 -27.61 -17.83 2.89
N LEU A 472 -28.70 -18.57 2.65
CA LEU A 472 -30.06 -18.09 2.93
C LEU A 472 -30.32 -17.94 4.44
N LEU A 473 -29.78 -18.85 5.26
CA LEU A 473 -29.90 -18.78 6.72
C LEU A 473 -29.02 -17.68 7.32
N ALA A 474 -27.84 -17.45 6.74
CA ALA A 474 -26.89 -16.44 7.20
C ALA A 474 -27.30 -15.01 6.83
N LEU A 475 -28.18 -14.83 5.85
CA LEU A 475 -28.50 -13.52 5.27
C LEU A 475 -28.99 -12.51 6.31
N ASP A 476 -29.98 -12.88 7.13
CA ASP A 476 -30.56 -11.97 8.14
C ASP A 476 -29.49 -11.51 9.13
N TYR A 477 -28.68 -12.45 9.64
CA TYR A 477 -27.60 -12.14 10.58
C TYR A 477 -26.51 -11.26 9.94
N MET A 478 -26.21 -11.45 8.66
CA MET A 478 -25.25 -10.61 7.94
C MET A 478 -25.76 -9.19 7.71
N VAL A 479 -27.07 -9.04 7.45
CA VAL A 479 -27.72 -7.73 7.28
C VAL A 479 -27.81 -6.99 8.63
N ASP A 480 -28.03 -7.70 9.74
CA ASP A 480 -28.00 -7.09 11.08
C ASP A 480 -26.64 -6.42 11.38
N MET A 481 -25.54 -7.01 10.91
CA MET A 481 -24.19 -6.44 11.06
C MET A 481 -23.98 -5.14 10.27
N PHE A 482 -24.89 -4.75 9.39
CA PHE A 482 -24.85 -3.43 8.73
C PHE A 482 -25.14 -2.28 9.69
N MET A 483 -25.72 -2.56 10.86
CA MET A 483 -26.05 -1.57 11.87
C MET A 483 -25.15 -1.70 13.12
N ASP A 484 -23.99 -2.36 12.98
CA ASP A 484 -22.99 -2.44 14.04
C ASP A 484 -22.43 -1.06 14.38
N GLU A 485 -22.10 -0.84 15.65
CA GLU A 485 -21.56 0.43 16.14
C GLU A 485 -20.16 0.75 15.58
N ILE A 486 -19.44 -0.27 15.08
CA ILE A 486 -18.07 -0.15 14.58
C ILE A 486 -18.04 -0.18 13.04
N ASP A 487 -17.46 0.87 12.46
CA ASP A 487 -17.37 1.09 11.01
C ASP A 487 -16.67 -0.07 10.27
N TYR A 488 -15.60 -0.61 10.87
CA TYR A 488 -14.84 -1.73 10.31
C TYR A 488 -15.66 -3.02 10.23
N VAL A 489 -16.51 -3.30 11.22
CA VAL A 489 -17.42 -4.45 11.23
C VAL A 489 -18.48 -4.29 10.15
N ARG A 490 -19.09 -3.09 10.04
CA ARG A 490 -20.05 -2.77 8.98
C ARG A 490 -19.44 -2.96 7.58
N LEU A 491 -18.23 -2.46 7.38
CA LEU A 491 -17.50 -2.61 6.11
C LEU A 491 -17.23 -4.08 5.77
N ASN A 492 -16.78 -4.87 6.75
CA ASN A 492 -16.53 -6.29 6.56
C ASN A 492 -17.83 -7.07 6.24
N ALA A 493 -18.94 -6.74 6.89
CA ALA A 493 -20.24 -7.34 6.60
C ALA A 493 -20.69 -7.05 5.16
N LEU A 494 -20.62 -5.78 4.72
CA LEU A 494 -20.98 -5.37 3.36
C LEU A 494 -20.11 -6.07 2.31
N THR A 495 -18.79 -6.05 2.50
CA THR A 495 -17.84 -6.69 1.56
C THR A 495 -17.98 -8.21 1.53
N SER A 496 -18.27 -8.83 2.66
CA SER A 496 -18.56 -10.27 2.73
C SER A 496 -19.85 -10.62 2.00
N LEU A 497 -20.92 -9.86 2.16
CA LEU A 497 -22.17 -10.10 1.44
C LEU A 497 -22.01 -9.85 -0.08
N CYS A 498 -21.20 -8.86 -0.48
CA CYS A 498 -20.80 -8.67 -1.88
C CYS A 498 -20.16 -9.94 -2.48
N LYS A 499 -19.22 -10.56 -1.76
CA LYS A 499 -18.53 -11.78 -2.21
C LYS A 499 -19.53 -12.94 -2.39
N ILE A 500 -20.46 -13.09 -1.46
CA ILE A 500 -21.52 -14.12 -1.55
C ILE A 500 -22.44 -13.83 -2.74
N GLY A 501 -22.90 -12.58 -2.89
CA GLY A 501 -23.82 -12.14 -3.95
C GLY A 501 -23.26 -12.25 -5.37
N ASN A 502 -21.93 -12.15 -5.53
CA ASN A 502 -21.25 -12.39 -6.80
C ASN A 502 -21.25 -13.87 -7.20
N LYS A 503 -21.26 -14.79 -6.23
CA LYS A 503 -21.25 -16.24 -6.50
C LYS A 503 -22.67 -16.81 -6.66
N ALA A 504 -23.61 -16.36 -5.84
CA ALA A 504 -25.00 -16.80 -5.87
C ALA A 504 -25.94 -15.60 -5.71
N PRO A 505 -27.06 -15.53 -6.45
CA PRO A 505 -27.99 -14.42 -6.35
C PRO A 505 -28.62 -14.38 -4.95
N ILE A 506 -28.53 -13.22 -4.29
CA ILE A 506 -29.17 -12.93 -3.01
C ILE A 506 -30.40 -12.07 -3.29
N THR A 507 -31.54 -12.43 -2.69
CA THR A 507 -32.79 -11.67 -2.78
C THR A 507 -33.04 -10.94 -1.48
N PHE A 508 -33.21 -9.62 -1.51
CA PHE A 508 -33.66 -8.84 -0.36
C PHE A 508 -35.17 -8.70 -0.32
N ASP A 509 -35.74 -8.88 0.85
CA ASP A 509 -37.09 -8.44 1.16
C ASP A 509 -37.16 -6.92 1.41
N THR A 510 -38.34 -6.42 1.75
CA THR A 510 -38.56 -4.98 1.97
C THR A 510 -37.83 -4.46 3.22
N GLU A 511 -37.70 -5.26 4.27
CA GLU A 511 -37.06 -4.86 5.52
C GLU A 511 -35.53 -4.84 5.38
N GLN A 512 -34.95 -5.92 4.84
CA GLN A 512 -33.52 -6.03 4.52
C GLN A 512 -33.06 -4.92 3.57
N LEU A 513 -33.88 -4.61 2.55
CA LEU A 513 -33.62 -3.48 1.66
C LEU A 513 -33.59 -2.16 2.42
N GLN A 514 -34.54 -1.91 3.32
CA GLN A 514 -34.59 -0.67 4.08
C GLN A 514 -33.37 -0.51 5.01
N ILE A 515 -32.92 -1.60 5.64
CA ILE A 515 -31.69 -1.61 6.44
C ILE A 515 -30.50 -1.24 5.56
N ALA A 516 -30.32 -1.92 4.42
CA ALA A 516 -29.25 -1.64 3.47
C ALA A 516 -29.24 -0.21 2.95
N LEU A 517 -30.43 0.37 2.70
CA LEU A 517 -30.56 1.77 2.27
C LEU A 517 -30.20 2.75 3.40
N GLY A 518 -30.43 2.39 4.66
CA GLY A 518 -30.00 3.18 5.82
C GLY A 518 -28.49 3.38 5.91
N VAL A 519 -27.71 2.37 5.48
CA VAL A 519 -26.24 2.41 5.44
C VAL A 519 -25.70 3.47 4.48
N LEU A 520 -26.50 3.91 3.50
CA LEU A 520 -26.09 4.97 2.58
C LEU A 520 -25.89 6.31 3.29
N GLU A 521 -26.45 6.48 4.49
CA GLU A 521 -26.30 7.70 5.29
C GLU A 521 -25.08 7.69 6.23
N ASP A 522 -24.25 6.65 6.16
CA ASP A 522 -23.06 6.49 7.01
C ASP A 522 -22.08 7.65 6.89
N ALA A 523 -21.37 7.96 7.97
CA ALA A 523 -20.34 8.99 8.00
C ALA A 523 -19.10 8.57 7.20
N ASP A 524 -18.74 7.28 7.24
CA ASP A 524 -17.59 6.74 6.53
C ASP A 524 -17.92 6.52 5.04
N ARG A 525 -17.09 7.11 4.18
CA ARG A 525 -17.19 6.99 2.73
C ARG A 525 -16.95 5.55 2.25
N ASP A 526 -16.06 4.80 2.88
CA ASP A 526 -15.75 3.44 2.44
C ASP A 526 -16.90 2.47 2.72
N VAL A 527 -17.59 2.67 3.84
CA VAL A 527 -18.84 1.96 4.15
C VAL A 527 -19.91 2.30 3.11
N ARG A 528 -20.09 3.59 2.76
CA ARG A 528 -21.03 4.01 1.71
C ARG A 528 -20.68 3.43 0.34
N GLU A 529 -19.42 3.50 -0.09
CA GLU A 529 -18.94 2.96 -1.37
C GLU A 529 -19.15 1.43 -1.42
N SER A 530 -18.89 0.72 -0.31
CA SER A 530 -19.15 -0.71 -0.20
C SER A 530 -20.65 -1.04 -0.21
N ALA A 531 -21.50 -0.21 0.41
CA ALA A 531 -22.95 -0.35 0.35
C ALA A 531 -23.49 -0.16 -1.07
N HIS A 532 -22.96 0.80 -1.83
CA HIS A 532 -23.26 0.96 -3.27
C HIS A 532 -22.93 -0.31 -4.06
N ARG A 533 -21.76 -0.92 -3.84
CA ARG A 533 -21.39 -2.19 -4.51
C ARG A 533 -22.28 -3.35 -4.09
N MET A 534 -22.63 -3.43 -2.80
CA MET A 534 -23.49 -4.48 -2.24
C MET A 534 -24.90 -4.42 -2.82
N LEU A 535 -25.51 -3.25 -2.88
CA LEU A 535 -26.81 -3.05 -3.52
C LEU A 535 -26.78 -3.44 -5.01
N GLY A 536 -25.64 -3.28 -5.69
CA GLY A 536 -25.45 -3.67 -7.09
C GLY A 536 -25.47 -5.19 -7.36
N VAL A 537 -25.17 -6.02 -6.35
CA VAL A 537 -25.17 -7.49 -6.50
C VAL A 537 -26.48 -8.14 -6.07
N VAL A 538 -27.27 -7.45 -5.24
CA VAL A 538 -28.53 -7.94 -4.69
C VAL A 538 -29.68 -7.82 -5.68
N THR A 539 -30.64 -8.73 -5.57
CA THR A 539 -31.92 -8.69 -6.29
C THR A 539 -33.08 -8.34 -5.35
N MET A 540 -34.02 -7.54 -5.81
CA MET A 540 -35.17 -7.10 -5.01
C MET A 540 -36.32 -8.10 -5.17
N ALA A 541 -36.92 -8.53 -4.07
CA ALA A 541 -38.03 -9.51 -4.11
C ALA A 541 -39.29 -8.95 -4.78
N THR A 542 -39.58 -7.65 -4.63
CA THR A 542 -40.78 -6.99 -5.16
C THR A 542 -40.46 -5.68 -5.87
N ALA A 543 -41.31 -5.28 -6.82
CA ALA A 543 -41.18 -4.01 -7.54
C ALA A 543 -41.40 -2.78 -6.64
N ASP A 544 -42.09 -2.95 -5.51
CA ASP A 544 -42.43 -1.88 -4.56
C ASP A 544 -41.20 -1.30 -3.83
N GLY A 545 -40.09 -2.03 -3.80
CA GLY A 545 -38.82 -1.54 -3.26
C GLY A 545 -38.13 -0.53 -4.19
N MET A 546 -38.40 -0.55 -5.51
CA MET A 546 -37.69 0.28 -6.48
C MET A 546 -37.85 1.79 -6.25
N PRO A 547 -39.07 2.33 -5.99
CA PRO A 547 -39.24 3.73 -5.60
C PRO A 547 -38.40 4.13 -4.36
N HIS A 548 -38.33 3.26 -3.35
CA HIS A 548 -37.60 3.53 -2.11
C HIS A 548 -36.08 3.57 -2.36
N PHE A 549 -35.58 2.62 -3.16
CA PHE A 549 -34.19 2.59 -3.62
C PHE A 549 -33.81 3.89 -4.34
N LEU A 550 -34.63 4.32 -5.30
CA LEU A 550 -34.38 5.54 -6.07
C LEU A 550 -34.42 6.79 -5.20
N ALA A 551 -35.46 6.93 -4.36
CA ALA A 551 -35.57 8.07 -3.45
C ALA A 551 -34.38 8.17 -2.48
N SER A 552 -33.90 7.03 -1.98
CA SER A 552 -32.73 6.97 -1.11
C SER A 552 -31.45 7.39 -1.86
N LEU A 553 -31.23 6.90 -3.09
CA LEU A 553 -30.09 7.34 -3.90
C LEU A 553 -30.16 8.83 -4.29
N GLU A 554 -31.34 9.36 -4.57
CA GLU A 554 -31.52 10.80 -4.83
C GLU A 554 -31.19 11.65 -3.60
N SER A 555 -31.59 11.20 -2.40
CA SER A 555 -31.20 11.83 -1.13
C SER A 555 -29.68 11.73 -0.91
N ASN A 556 -29.10 10.56 -1.19
CA ASN A 556 -27.67 10.31 -1.05
C ASN A 556 -26.82 11.21 -1.96
N MET A 557 -27.22 11.36 -3.23
CA MET A 557 -26.56 12.23 -4.20
C MET A 557 -26.60 13.71 -3.80
N LYS A 558 -27.69 14.15 -3.13
CA LYS A 558 -27.81 15.53 -2.62
C LYS A 558 -26.94 15.76 -1.39
N ARG A 559 -26.81 14.74 -0.53
CA ARG A 559 -26.05 14.82 0.73
C ARG A 559 -24.54 14.66 0.51
N PHE A 560 -24.13 13.75 -0.36
CA PHE A 560 -22.73 13.39 -0.66
C PHE A 560 -22.47 13.45 -2.18
N PRO A 561 -22.39 14.65 -2.78
CA PRO A 561 -22.13 14.80 -4.21
C PRO A 561 -20.77 14.24 -4.65
N GLU A 562 -19.81 14.09 -3.73
CA GLU A 562 -18.52 13.45 -3.96
C GLU A 562 -18.62 11.95 -4.32
N ASP A 563 -19.72 11.29 -3.98
CA ASP A 563 -19.93 9.84 -4.21
C ASP A 563 -20.66 9.58 -5.55
N GLN A 564 -20.77 10.59 -6.43
CA GLN A 564 -21.50 10.51 -7.70
C GLN A 564 -21.12 9.29 -8.55
N LEU A 565 -19.81 8.99 -8.67
CA LEU A 565 -19.34 7.89 -9.51
C LEU A 565 -19.75 6.52 -8.95
N SER A 566 -19.60 6.29 -7.65
CA SER A 566 -19.98 5.01 -7.02
C SER A 566 -21.49 4.82 -7.07
N ILE A 567 -22.27 5.89 -6.91
CA ILE A 567 -23.72 5.86 -7.08
C ILE A 567 -24.09 5.48 -8.52
N TYR A 568 -23.47 6.07 -9.54
CA TYR A 568 -23.74 5.71 -10.94
C TYR A 568 -23.38 4.26 -11.25
N GLN A 569 -22.28 3.75 -10.70
CA GLN A 569 -21.90 2.33 -10.84
C GLN A 569 -22.91 1.39 -10.17
N CYS A 570 -23.42 1.75 -8.99
CA CYS A 570 -24.50 1.02 -8.32
C CYS A 570 -25.78 1.03 -9.17
N ILE A 571 -26.22 2.21 -9.63
CA ILE A 571 -27.40 2.37 -10.50
C ILE A 571 -27.27 1.50 -11.75
N ARG A 572 -26.10 1.49 -12.39
CA ARG A 572 -25.80 0.63 -13.54
C ARG A 572 -26.01 -0.85 -13.21
N ALA A 573 -25.44 -1.33 -12.11
CA ALA A 573 -25.51 -2.73 -11.71
C ALA A 573 -26.95 -3.16 -11.39
N VAL A 574 -27.68 -2.34 -10.62
CA VAL A 574 -29.09 -2.58 -10.28
C VAL A 574 -29.98 -2.57 -11.52
N ALA A 575 -29.78 -1.61 -12.43
CA ALA A 575 -30.58 -1.50 -13.66
C ALA A 575 -30.51 -2.74 -14.56
N ARG A 576 -29.32 -3.32 -14.68
CA ARG A 576 -29.08 -4.52 -15.50
C ARG A 576 -29.84 -5.75 -14.98
N ARG A 577 -30.12 -5.81 -13.67
CA ARG A 577 -30.84 -6.92 -13.03
C ARG A 577 -32.36 -6.67 -12.97
N HIS A 578 -32.79 -5.40 -12.87
CA HIS A 578 -34.18 -5.03 -12.57
C HIS A 578 -34.90 -4.29 -13.72
N GLY A 579 -34.53 -4.55 -14.98
CA GLY A 579 -35.11 -3.83 -16.13
C GLY A 579 -36.65 -3.87 -16.19
N ALA A 580 -37.26 -4.98 -15.80
CA ALA A 580 -38.72 -5.12 -15.77
C ALA A 580 -39.41 -4.18 -14.75
N PHE A 581 -38.76 -3.91 -13.60
CA PHE A 581 -39.30 -3.00 -12.59
C PHE A 581 -39.16 -1.54 -13.02
N ILE A 582 -38.09 -1.23 -13.76
CA ILE A 582 -37.75 0.12 -14.21
C ILE A 582 -38.65 0.56 -15.38
N GLU A 583 -39.05 -0.35 -16.26
CA GLU A 583 -39.93 -0.06 -17.41
C GLU A 583 -41.20 0.71 -17.01
N GLY A 584 -41.80 0.36 -15.86
CA GLY A 584 -43.00 1.03 -15.33
C GLY A 584 -42.76 2.42 -14.75
N GLN A 585 -41.51 2.82 -14.51
CA GLN A 585 -41.15 4.10 -13.88
C GLN A 585 -40.53 5.13 -14.82
N VAL A 586 -40.15 4.73 -16.05
CA VAL A 586 -39.46 5.60 -17.03
C VAL A 586 -40.23 6.90 -17.29
N THR A 587 -41.55 6.83 -17.46
CA THR A 587 -42.38 8.02 -17.71
C THR A 587 -42.40 8.97 -16.53
N THR A 588 -42.37 8.44 -15.30
CA THR A 588 -42.39 9.24 -14.07
C THR A 588 -41.05 9.93 -13.85
N MET A 589 -39.94 9.21 -14.07
CA MET A 589 -38.57 9.74 -13.90
C MET A 589 -38.26 10.88 -14.88
N LEU A 590 -38.64 10.72 -16.15
CA LEU A 590 -38.38 11.71 -17.19
C LEU A 590 -39.51 12.77 -17.29
N HIS A 591 -40.48 12.75 -16.37
CA HIS A 591 -41.65 13.63 -16.37
C HIS A 591 -42.38 13.67 -17.74
N LEU A 592 -42.53 12.51 -18.37
CA LEU A 592 -43.16 12.37 -19.68
C LEU A 592 -44.69 12.35 -19.52
N ASP A 593 -45.33 13.47 -19.83
CA ASP A 593 -46.78 13.53 -19.95
C ASP A 593 -47.22 13.13 -21.37
N LYS A 594 -48.34 12.42 -21.50
CA LYS A 594 -48.92 12.06 -22.81
C LYS A 594 -49.48 13.27 -23.55
N THR A 595 -49.74 14.37 -22.85
CA THR A 595 -50.39 15.57 -23.38
C THR A 595 -49.42 16.69 -23.76
N PHE A 596 -48.22 16.71 -23.17
CA PHE A 596 -47.24 17.78 -23.37
C PHE A 596 -45.97 17.26 -24.05
N LEU A 597 -45.28 18.14 -24.79
CA LEU A 597 -43.96 17.80 -25.30
C LEU A 597 -42.95 17.73 -24.15
N PRO A 598 -42.06 16.72 -24.15
CA PRO A 598 -41.04 16.60 -23.13
C PRO A 598 -40.05 17.75 -23.19
N ILE A 599 -39.77 18.34 -22.03
CA ILE A 599 -38.81 19.43 -21.86
C ILE A 599 -37.42 18.83 -21.68
N GLU A 600 -36.44 19.32 -22.45
CA GLU A 600 -35.06 18.87 -22.36
C GLU A 600 -34.45 19.31 -21.01
N ALA A 601 -34.07 18.33 -20.18
CA ALA A 601 -33.44 18.56 -18.89
C ALA A 601 -31.95 18.89 -19.05
N ASN A 602 -31.38 19.58 -18.05
CA ASN A 602 -29.97 19.94 -18.07
C ASN A 602 -29.08 18.70 -17.88
N VAL A 603 -28.12 18.50 -18.78
CA VAL A 603 -27.17 17.37 -18.76
C VAL A 603 -26.21 17.42 -17.57
N GLU A 604 -25.97 18.61 -17.00
CA GLU A 604 -25.11 18.78 -15.81
C GLU A 604 -25.82 18.47 -14.49
N ASP A 605 -27.14 18.24 -14.51
CA ASP A 605 -27.86 17.78 -13.32
C ASP A 605 -27.50 16.32 -13.01
N MET A 606 -26.95 16.10 -11.81
CA MET A 606 -26.50 14.79 -11.33
C MET A 606 -27.65 13.79 -11.24
N LEU A 607 -28.86 14.23 -10.87
CA LEU A 607 -30.01 13.34 -10.72
C LEU A 607 -30.48 12.86 -12.09
N TYR A 608 -30.60 13.79 -13.04
CA TYR A 608 -30.95 13.48 -14.42
C TYR A 608 -29.92 12.57 -15.09
N GLY A 609 -28.63 12.83 -14.86
CA GLY A 609 -27.55 11.95 -15.30
C GLY A 609 -27.70 10.53 -14.75
N GLY A 610 -28.00 10.40 -13.46
CA GLY A 610 -28.29 9.11 -12.81
C GLY A 610 -29.51 8.39 -13.39
N HIS A 611 -30.60 9.10 -13.68
CA HIS A 611 -31.78 8.52 -14.34
C HIS A 611 -31.44 7.99 -15.74
N LEU A 612 -30.63 8.71 -16.53
CA LEU A 612 -30.19 8.22 -17.84
C LEU A 612 -29.29 6.99 -17.71
N VAL A 613 -28.37 6.95 -16.74
CA VAL A 613 -27.57 5.74 -16.44
C VAL A 613 -28.47 4.56 -16.16
N LEU A 614 -29.49 4.74 -15.30
CA LEU A 614 -30.47 3.69 -14.96
C LEU A 614 -31.21 3.20 -16.21
N ILE A 615 -31.81 4.12 -16.97
CA ILE A 615 -32.71 3.80 -18.09
C ILE A 615 -31.97 3.09 -19.22
N PHE A 616 -30.78 3.58 -19.62
CA PHE A 616 -30.03 2.95 -20.70
C PHE A 616 -29.48 1.56 -20.31
N ASN A 617 -29.12 1.35 -19.04
CA ASN A 617 -28.72 0.01 -18.58
C ASN A 617 -29.91 -0.95 -18.39
N ALA A 618 -31.07 -0.45 -17.99
CA ALA A 618 -32.32 -1.22 -17.92
C ALA A 618 -32.85 -1.61 -19.31
N ALA A 619 -32.52 -0.83 -20.33
CA ALA A 619 -32.86 -1.11 -21.71
C ALA A 619 -32.16 -2.35 -22.30
N ILE A 620 -31.06 -2.83 -21.68
CA ILE A 620 -30.38 -4.04 -22.11
C ILE A 620 -31.29 -5.27 -21.94
N PRO A 621 -31.81 -5.57 -20.73
CA PRO A 621 -32.77 -6.67 -20.56
C PRO A 621 -34.18 -6.35 -21.08
N SER A 622 -34.63 -5.08 -21.07
CA SER A 622 -35.93 -4.68 -21.63
C SER A 622 -35.80 -3.62 -22.74
N PRO A 623 -35.64 -4.01 -24.02
CA PRO A 623 -35.42 -3.07 -25.12
C PRO A 623 -36.62 -2.16 -25.42
N ARG A 624 -37.81 -2.48 -24.89
CA ARG A 624 -39.03 -1.65 -25.01
C ARG A 624 -38.83 -0.25 -24.44
N ILE A 625 -37.98 -0.12 -23.42
CA ILE A 625 -37.64 1.15 -22.79
C ILE A 625 -37.12 2.16 -23.81
N LEU A 626 -36.32 1.75 -24.81
CA LEU A 626 -35.77 2.65 -25.83
C LEU A 626 -36.86 3.29 -26.70
N GLN A 627 -37.98 2.61 -26.89
CA GLN A 627 -39.10 3.13 -27.69
C GLN A 627 -39.88 4.23 -26.95
N MET A 628 -39.77 4.30 -25.62
CA MET A 628 -40.42 5.30 -24.78
C MET A 628 -39.61 6.60 -24.66
N LEU A 629 -38.35 6.60 -25.09
CA LEU A 629 -37.42 7.68 -24.86
C LEU A 629 -37.58 8.84 -25.86
N PRO A 630 -37.56 10.10 -25.39
CA PRO A 630 -37.46 11.26 -26.27
C PRO A 630 -36.15 11.28 -27.07
N LYS A 631 -36.16 11.82 -28.29
CA LYS A 631 -34.99 11.83 -29.19
C LYS A 631 -33.74 12.53 -28.62
N TYR A 632 -33.91 13.52 -27.73
CA TYR A 632 -32.78 14.25 -27.15
C TYR A 632 -31.95 13.39 -26.18
N THR A 633 -32.53 12.36 -25.55
CA THR A 633 -31.81 11.51 -24.59
C THR A 633 -30.67 10.73 -25.25
N PHE A 634 -30.81 10.39 -26.54
CA PHE A 634 -29.75 9.76 -27.32
C PHE A 634 -28.56 10.69 -27.59
N LYS A 635 -28.79 12.01 -27.67
CA LYS A 635 -27.70 13.01 -27.73
C LYS A 635 -27.02 13.16 -26.36
N HIS A 636 -27.79 13.08 -25.27
CA HIS A 636 -27.22 13.11 -23.93
C HIS A 636 -26.41 11.86 -23.63
N TYR A 637 -26.85 10.69 -24.12
CA TYR A 637 -26.11 9.43 -24.01
C TYR A 637 -24.69 9.54 -24.56
N THR A 638 -24.48 10.15 -25.73
CA THR A 638 -23.13 10.26 -26.31
C THR A 638 -22.21 11.08 -25.42
N TYR A 639 -22.68 12.24 -24.94
CA TYR A 639 -21.88 13.10 -24.06
C TYR A 639 -21.61 12.44 -22.70
N LEU A 640 -22.64 11.86 -22.06
CA LEU A 640 -22.52 11.26 -20.73
C LEU A 640 -21.72 9.96 -20.75
N ARG A 641 -21.76 9.19 -21.84
CA ARG A 641 -20.89 8.02 -22.02
C ARG A 641 -19.42 8.43 -22.13
N ASP A 642 -19.11 9.50 -22.85
CA ASP A 642 -17.73 10.00 -22.94
C ASP A 642 -17.25 10.54 -21.58
N LYS A 643 -18.14 11.18 -20.81
CA LYS A 643 -17.86 11.67 -19.45
C LYS A 643 -17.74 10.54 -18.41
N TYR A 644 -18.55 9.49 -18.53
CA TYR A 644 -18.62 8.35 -17.60
C TYR A 644 -18.63 7.01 -18.36
N PRO A 645 -17.49 6.56 -18.92
CA PRO A 645 -17.44 5.39 -19.79
C PRO A 645 -17.94 4.10 -19.13
N ASP A 646 -17.59 3.89 -17.87
CA ASP A 646 -17.90 2.67 -17.12
C ASP A 646 -19.33 2.63 -16.56
N CYS A 647 -20.12 3.70 -16.75
CA CYS A 647 -21.49 3.78 -16.24
C CYS A 647 -22.54 3.43 -17.30
N PHE A 648 -22.23 3.57 -18.59
CA PHE A 648 -23.17 3.35 -19.69
C PHE A 648 -22.90 2.03 -20.43
N PRO A 649 -23.92 1.40 -21.04
CA PRO A 649 -23.71 0.22 -21.87
C PRO A 649 -23.01 0.58 -23.19
N GLU A 650 -22.22 -0.36 -23.71
CA GLU A 650 -21.73 -0.27 -25.09
C GLU A 650 -22.88 -0.54 -26.07
N PRO A 651 -22.94 0.17 -27.21
CA PRO A 651 -23.89 -0.13 -28.25
C PRO A 651 -23.55 -1.52 -28.78
N THR A 652 -24.41 -2.49 -28.51
CA THR A 652 -24.30 -3.84 -29.06
C THR A 652 -24.24 -3.74 -30.58
N VAL A 653 -23.12 -4.19 -31.17
CA VAL A 653 -23.04 -4.53 -32.58
C VAL A 653 -24.15 -5.55 -32.83
N ALA A 654 -25.14 -5.20 -33.66
CA ALA A 654 -26.13 -6.17 -34.10
C ALA A 654 -25.39 -7.39 -34.67
N PRO A 655 -25.84 -8.63 -34.41
CA PRO A 655 -25.19 -9.82 -34.95
C PRO A 655 -25.00 -9.62 -36.45
N SER A 656 -23.76 -9.81 -36.91
CA SER A 656 -23.36 -9.69 -38.31
C SER A 656 -24.36 -10.41 -39.20
N ALA A 657 -24.88 -9.69 -40.18
CA ALA A 657 -25.73 -10.21 -41.23
C ALA A 657 -24.91 -11.13 -42.14
N ASP A 658 -24.58 -12.32 -41.65
CA ASP A 658 -24.12 -13.47 -42.46
C ASP A 658 -25.28 -14.47 -42.60
N MET A 659 -26.47 -13.96 -42.93
CA MET A 659 -27.52 -14.78 -43.54
C MET A 659 -27.76 -14.24 -44.93
N GLU A 660 -27.34 -15.02 -45.92
CA GLU A 660 -27.78 -14.91 -47.31
C GLU A 660 -29.30 -14.76 -47.33
N ILE A 661 -29.78 -13.58 -47.70
CA ILE A 661 -31.19 -13.36 -48.04
C ILE A 661 -31.28 -13.48 -49.55
N ASP A 662 -31.88 -14.59 -49.97
CA ASP A 662 -32.33 -14.86 -51.32
C ASP A 662 -33.34 -13.77 -51.73
N ASP A 663 -33.12 -13.19 -52.91
CA ASP A 663 -34.02 -12.22 -53.53
C ASP A 663 -35.42 -12.85 -53.69
N LEU A 664 -36.47 -12.15 -53.25
CA LEU A 664 -37.74 -11.91 -53.98
C LEU A 664 -38.85 -11.33 -53.07
N GLU A 665 -39.40 -10.20 -53.54
CA GLU A 665 -40.77 -9.70 -53.35
C GLU A 665 -41.28 -9.37 -51.93
N LEU A 666 -41.41 -8.07 -51.59
CA LEU A 666 -42.69 -7.34 -51.67
C LEU A 666 -42.53 -5.89 -51.20
N GLU A 667 -42.80 -4.93 -52.09
CA GLU A 667 -43.16 -3.57 -51.71
C GLU A 667 -44.52 -3.60 -50.99
N SER A 668 -44.60 -3.03 -49.78
CA SER A 668 -45.57 -2.00 -49.38
C SER A 668 -45.87 -1.97 -47.87
N HIS A 669 -45.78 -0.76 -47.32
CA HIS A 669 -46.38 -0.29 -46.06
C HIS A 669 -45.88 -0.91 -44.74
N VAL A 670 -44.85 -0.27 -44.13
CA VAL A 670 -44.97 0.60 -42.93
C VAL A 670 -43.57 1.19 -42.68
N ALA A 671 -43.40 2.45 -43.06
CA ALA A 671 -42.26 3.25 -42.67
C ALA A 671 -42.55 3.87 -41.31
N THR A 672 -42.07 3.29 -40.21
CA THR A 672 -41.98 3.98 -38.92
C THR A 672 -40.84 3.46 -38.05
N LEU A 673 -39.81 4.31 -37.91
CA LEU A 673 -39.02 4.57 -36.70
C LEU A 673 -38.02 3.52 -36.16
N ASP A 674 -37.99 2.27 -36.61
CA ASP A 674 -36.99 1.27 -36.11
C ASP A 674 -35.56 1.45 -36.66
N SER A 675 -35.38 2.10 -37.82
CA SER A 675 -34.05 2.20 -38.47
C SER A 675 -33.16 3.33 -37.95
N ALA A 676 -33.72 4.38 -37.35
CA ALA A 676 -32.95 5.58 -37.00
C ALA A 676 -32.05 5.36 -35.77
N SER A 677 -32.54 4.70 -34.71
CA SER A 677 -31.77 4.52 -33.47
C SER A 677 -30.59 3.55 -33.66
N SER A 678 -30.77 2.50 -34.46
CA SER A 678 -29.70 1.57 -34.85
C SER A 678 -28.69 2.22 -35.81
N ALA A 679 -29.15 3.02 -36.77
CA ALA A 679 -28.28 3.73 -37.70
C ALA A 679 -27.39 4.76 -36.99
N TYR A 680 -27.89 5.52 -36.02
CA TYR A 680 -27.08 6.51 -35.31
C TYR A 680 -26.00 5.87 -34.42
N ALA A 681 -26.33 4.79 -33.69
CA ALA A 681 -25.36 4.07 -32.87
C ALA A 681 -24.25 3.40 -33.71
N THR A 682 -24.64 2.79 -34.83
CA THR A 682 -23.70 2.16 -35.78
C THR A 682 -22.82 3.19 -36.47
N THR A 683 -23.38 4.35 -36.85
CA THR A 683 -22.63 5.46 -37.46
C THR A 683 -21.59 6.03 -36.49
N ILE A 684 -21.94 6.20 -35.21
CA ILE A 684 -21.01 6.73 -34.18
C ILE A 684 -19.91 5.71 -33.86
N ALA A 685 -20.23 4.42 -33.78
CA ALA A 685 -19.24 3.37 -33.62
C ALA A 685 -18.28 3.31 -34.82
N ALA A 686 -18.80 3.40 -36.05
CA ALA A 686 -18.00 3.46 -37.27
C ALA A 686 -17.12 4.72 -37.34
N MET A 687 -17.63 5.88 -36.92
CA MET A 687 -16.84 7.12 -36.83
C MET A 687 -15.71 7.00 -35.80
N ARG A 688 -15.93 6.33 -34.66
CA ARG A 688 -14.88 6.12 -33.65
C ARG A 688 -13.77 5.20 -34.15
N VAL A 689 -14.12 4.10 -34.80
CA VAL A 689 -13.15 3.18 -35.43
C VAL A 689 -12.33 3.92 -36.49
N GLN A 690 -12.98 4.74 -37.33
CA GLN A 690 -12.29 5.58 -38.31
C GLN A 690 -11.34 6.60 -37.66
N THR A 691 -11.73 7.25 -36.55
CA THR A 691 -10.83 8.20 -35.86
C THR A 691 -9.63 7.55 -35.20
N GLU A 692 -9.76 6.30 -34.71
CA GLU A 692 -8.62 5.54 -34.16
C GLU A 692 -7.65 5.15 -35.28
N GLU A 693 -8.13 4.57 -36.37
CA GLU A 693 -7.30 4.21 -37.53
C GLU A 693 -6.60 5.43 -38.16
N ASP A 694 -7.31 6.56 -38.29
CA ASP A 694 -6.74 7.81 -38.79
C ASP A 694 -5.64 8.35 -37.87
N ALA A 695 -5.83 8.25 -36.54
CA ALA A 695 -4.83 8.69 -35.56
C ALA A 695 -3.57 7.81 -35.59
N GLU A 696 -3.71 6.49 -35.75
CA GLU A 696 -2.56 5.59 -35.89
C GLU A 696 -1.75 5.89 -37.17
N SER A 697 -2.44 6.08 -38.31
CA SER A 697 -1.78 6.48 -39.56
C SER A 697 -1.06 7.83 -39.44
N PHE A 698 -1.63 8.75 -38.66
CA PHE A 698 -1.05 10.06 -38.40
C PHE A 698 0.20 9.97 -37.51
N TYR A 699 0.20 9.09 -36.50
CA TYR A 699 1.36 8.79 -35.68
C TYR A 699 2.52 8.19 -36.48
N GLU A 700 2.23 7.25 -37.39
CA GLU A 700 3.26 6.68 -38.28
C GLU A 700 3.90 7.75 -39.16
N ARG A 701 3.11 8.70 -39.70
CA ARG A 701 3.65 9.85 -40.45
C ARG A 701 4.55 10.74 -39.59
N ALA A 702 4.19 10.96 -38.33
CA ALA A 702 5.03 11.70 -37.40
C ALA A 702 6.37 10.98 -37.14
N LEU A 703 6.36 9.65 -36.99
CA LEU A 703 7.59 8.85 -36.86
C LEU A 703 8.44 8.86 -38.14
N GLN A 704 7.82 8.85 -39.33
CA GLN A 704 8.56 9.02 -40.58
C GLN A 704 9.27 10.38 -40.66
N ASN A 705 8.63 11.45 -40.18
CA ASN A 705 9.26 12.78 -40.08
C ASN A 705 10.47 12.78 -39.14
N LEU A 706 10.45 11.99 -38.06
CA LEU A 706 11.59 11.83 -37.16
C LEU A 706 12.83 11.23 -37.86
N GLY A 707 12.63 10.24 -38.74
CA GLY A 707 13.71 9.69 -39.58
C GLY A 707 14.36 10.75 -40.48
N ARG A 708 13.56 11.71 -40.98
CA ARG A 708 14.05 12.85 -41.78
C ARG A 708 14.85 13.82 -40.91
N ILE A 709 14.40 14.10 -39.69
CA ILE A 709 15.12 14.92 -38.70
C ILE A 709 16.50 14.32 -38.41
N HIS A 710 16.60 13.02 -38.13
CA HIS A 710 17.88 12.35 -37.92
C HIS A 710 18.84 12.46 -39.11
N THR A 711 18.31 12.34 -40.32
CA THR A 711 19.10 12.46 -41.55
C THR A 711 19.62 13.89 -41.74
N LEU A 712 18.78 14.91 -41.46
CA LEU A 712 19.18 16.31 -41.51
C LEU A 712 20.22 16.66 -40.44
N SER A 713 20.06 16.16 -39.21
CA SER A 713 21.03 16.36 -38.12
C SER A 713 22.41 15.78 -38.44
N ARG A 714 22.47 14.55 -39.00
CA ARG A 714 23.75 13.96 -39.44
C ARG A 714 24.39 14.76 -40.58
N ARG A 715 23.61 15.23 -41.55
CA ARG A 715 24.12 16.04 -42.68
C ARG A 715 24.74 17.36 -42.22
N LEU A 716 24.21 17.99 -41.17
CA LEU A 716 24.78 19.22 -40.61
C LEU A 716 26.17 19.01 -39.98
N GLN A 717 26.41 17.81 -39.44
CA GLN A 717 27.67 17.43 -38.79
C GLN A 717 28.80 17.16 -39.79
N TYR A 718 28.55 16.36 -40.83
CA TYR A 718 29.58 15.96 -41.81
C TYR A 718 29.88 16.99 -42.91
N ALA A 719 29.21 18.16 -42.91
CA ALA A 719 29.47 19.19 -43.91
C ALA A 719 30.89 19.80 -43.71
N PRO A 720 31.77 19.79 -44.74
CA PRO A 720 33.14 20.30 -44.62
C PRO A 720 33.18 21.78 -44.23
N GLN A 721 34.15 22.16 -43.38
CA GLN A 721 34.28 23.49 -42.76
C GLN A 721 34.96 24.56 -43.65
N GLN A 722 35.10 24.32 -44.95
CA GLN A 722 35.79 25.29 -45.81
C GLN A 722 34.98 26.60 -45.90
N GLN A 723 35.66 27.71 -45.61
CA GLN A 723 35.10 29.05 -45.40
C GLN A 723 34.64 29.70 -46.73
N SER A 724 33.65 29.12 -47.40
CA SER A 724 32.98 29.76 -48.53
C SER A 724 31.63 30.37 -48.10
N PRO A 725 31.32 31.63 -48.47
CA PRO A 725 30.05 32.29 -48.12
C PRO A 725 28.79 31.57 -48.61
N GLN A 726 28.92 30.70 -49.63
CA GLN A 726 27.82 29.87 -50.13
C GLN A 726 27.54 28.68 -49.22
N GLN A 727 28.57 28.00 -48.67
CA GLN A 727 28.38 26.86 -47.78
C GLN A 727 27.81 27.26 -46.41
N GLN A 728 28.13 28.46 -45.92
CA GLN A 728 27.55 28.99 -44.68
C GLN A 728 26.04 29.29 -44.82
N ARG A 729 25.59 29.76 -45.98
CA ARG A 729 24.15 29.94 -46.30
C ARG A 729 23.40 28.61 -46.45
N LEU A 730 24.04 27.59 -47.00
CA LEU A 730 23.48 26.24 -47.08
C LEU A 730 23.30 25.62 -45.68
N ARG A 731 24.30 25.80 -44.79
CA ARG A 731 24.19 25.37 -43.39
C ARG A 731 23.07 26.10 -42.64
N SER A 732 22.95 27.43 -42.76
CA SER A 732 21.87 28.17 -42.11
C SER A 732 20.50 27.75 -42.65
N SER A 733 20.37 27.53 -43.97
CA SER A 733 19.15 27.01 -44.59
C SER A 733 18.76 25.62 -44.08
N HIS A 734 19.71 24.67 -44.05
CA HIS A 734 19.47 23.33 -43.51
C HIS A 734 19.12 23.34 -42.01
N ARG A 735 19.66 24.29 -41.23
CA ARG A 735 19.29 24.50 -39.81
C ARG A 735 17.88 25.04 -39.65
N THR A 736 17.51 26.07 -40.40
CA THR A 736 16.12 26.59 -40.38
C THR A 736 15.13 25.50 -40.76
N MET A 737 15.47 24.68 -41.76
CA MET A 737 14.67 23.52 -42.14
C MET A 737 14.58 22.49 -41.00
N LEU A 738 15.68 22.20 -40.29
CA LEU A 738 15.67 21.28 -39.14
C LEU A 738 14.73 21.78 -38.03
N PHE A 739 14.87 23.03 -37.59
CA PHE A 739 13.99 23.61 -36.55
C PHE A 739 12.52 23.63 -36.98
N GLN A 740 12.24 23.94 -38.26
CA GLN A 740 10.88 23.91 -38.79
C GLN A 740 10.30 22.49 -38.80
N GLN A 741 11.10 21.48 -39.14
CA GLN A 741 10.67 20.07 -39.13
C GLN A 741 10.45 19.57 -37.69
N ILE A 742 11.34 19.90 -36.75
CA ILE A 742 11.17 19.59 -35.32
C ILE A 742 9.87 20.21 -34.79
N GLY A 743 9.66 21.51 -35.02
CA GLY A 743 8.47 22.22 -34.55
C GLY A 743 7.17 21.80 -35.25
N THR A 744 7.23 21.21 -36.45
CA THR A 744 6.05 20.60 -37.09
C THR A 744 5.75 19.25 -36.46
N CYS A 745 6.75 18.39 -36.33
CA CYS A 745 6.60 17.07 -35.71
C CYS A 745 6.13 17.17 -34.24
N GLN A 746 6.65 18.11 -33.46
CA GLN A 746 6.19 18.34 -32.08
C GLN A 746 4.70 18.75 -32.01
N ARG A 747 4.22 19.58 -32.93
CA ARG A 747 2.80 19.96 -33.01
C ARG A 747 1.92 18.76 -33.37
N ASP A 748 2.36 17.96 -34.34
CA ASP A 748 1.66 16.74 -34.75
C ASP A 748 1.57 15.74 -33.58
N LEU A 749 2.67 15.52 -32.85
CA LEU A 749 2.70 14.66 -31.67
C LEU A 749 1.83 15.20 -30.54
N GLN A 750 1.82 16.51 -30.31
CA GLN A 750 0.97 17.14 -29.29
C GLN A 750 -0.53 16.95 -29.57
N TYR A 751 -0.93 16.94 -30.85
CA TYR A 751 -2.29 16.60 -31.25
C TYR A 751 -2.63 15.15 -30.87
N ILE A 752 -1.75 14.19 -31.17
CA ILE A 752 -1.94 12.77 -30.84
C ILE A 752 -2.05 12.54 -29.34
N VAL A 753 -1.22 13.22 -28.53
CA VAL A 753 -1.28 13.17 -27.06
C VAL A 753 -2.68 13.50 -26.53
N ASN A 754 -3.40 14.42 -27.17
CA ASN A 754 -4.72 14.84 -26.74
C ASN A 754 -5.86 13.98 -27.30
N VAL A 755 -5.65 13.29 -28.42
CA VAL A 755 -6.71 12.60 -29.18
C VAL A 755 -6.69 11.08 -28.97
N HIS A 756 -5.50 10.46 -28.88
CA HIS A 756 -5.38 9.00 -28.90
C HIS A 756 -4.73 8.45 -27.63
N ALA A 757 -5.54 7.91 -26.71
CA ALA A 757 -5.09 7.46 -25.39
C ALA A 757 -4.01 6.35 -25.43
N LYS A 758 -4.06 5.44 -26.41
CA LYS A 758 -3.08 4.33 -26.52
C LYS A 758 -1.69 4.82 -26.90
N GLN A 759 -1.60 5.68 -27.92
CA GLN A 759 -0.31 6.20 -28.42
C GLN A 759 0.13 7.50 -27.76
N ALA A 760 -0.73 8.15 -26.98
CA ALA A 760 -0.40 9.42 -26.29
C ALA A 760 0.90 9.33 -25.48
N ARG A 761 1.13 8.20 -24.80
CA ARG A 761 2.33 7.97 -23.97
C ARG A 761 3.60 7.93 -24.85
N SER A 762 3.55 7.21 -25.96
CA SER A 762 4.67 7.14 -26.90
C SER A 762 4.90 8.48 -27.62
N ALA A 763 3.84 9.21 -27.94
CA ALA A 763 3.93 10.54 -28.54
C ALA A 763 4.56 11.58 -27.59
N GLU A 764 4.21 11.55 -26.30
CA GLU A 764 4.84 12.40 -25.26
C GLU A 764 6.34 12.12 -25.14
N PHE A 765 6.73 10.84 -25.14
CA PHE A 765 8.14 10.44 -25.09
C PHE A 765 8.94 10.93 -26.31
N VAL A 766 8.39 10.75 -27.53
CA VAL A 766 9.03 11.25 -28.77
C VAL A 766 9.13 12.78 -28.76
N SER A 767 8.11 13.48 -28.25
CA SER A 767 8.11 14.94 -28.16
C SER A 767 9.25 15.46 -27.26
N MET A 768 9.47 14.85 -26.09
CA MET A 768 10.60 15.19 -25.21
C MET A 768 11.96 14.83 -25.83
N TYR A 769 12.05 13.72 -26.56
CA TYR A 769 13.27 13.37 -27.29
C TYR A 769 13.61 14.43 -28.36
N LEU A 770 12.60 14.94 -29.07
CA LEU A 770 12.75 16.03 -30.02
C LEU A 770 13.16 17.35 -29.34
N GLU A 771 12.66 17.63 -28.14
CA GLU A 771 13.10 18.77 -27.33
C GLU A 771 14.59 18.68 -26.96
N CYS A 772 15.06 17.48 -26.57
CA CYS A 772 16.50 17.22 -26.37
C CYS A 772 17.32 17.46 -27.66
N CYS A 773 16.80 17.06 -28.83
CA CYS A 773 17.45 17.29 -30.12
C CYS A 773 17.51 18.79 -30.48
N GLU A 774 16.45 19.54 -30.17
CA GLU A 774 16.40 20.99 -30.35
C GLU A 774 17.44 21.69 -29.46
N LEU A 775 17.49 21.34 -28.16
CA LEU A 775 18.46 21.88 -27.21
C LEU A 775 19.90 21.59 -27.63
N LEU A 776 20.20 20.36 -28.07
CA LEU A 776 21.51 20.01 -28.62
C LEU A 776 21.87 20.90 -29.81
N THR A 777 20.96 21.11 -30.76
CA THR A 777 21.20 21.96 -31.93
C THR A 777 21.46 23.41 -31.51
N ARG A 778 20.69 23.92 -30.54
CA ARG A 778 20.86 25.27 -29.98
C ARG A 778 22.22 25.43 -29.30
N ILE A 779 22.64 24.45 -28.50
CA ILE A 779 23.96 24.42 -27.85
C ILE A 779 25.07 24.48 -28.91
N GLN A 780 24.97 23.65 -29.96
CA GLN A 780 25.94 23.63 -31.06
C GLN A 780 26.00 24.94 -31.85
N ASP A 781 24.92 25.72 -31.89
CA ASP A 781 24.92 27.02 -32.54
C ASP A 781 25.53 28.12 -31.66
N SER A 782 25.27 28.06 -30.36
CA SER A 782 25.70 29.12 -29.44
C SER A 782 27.10 28.92 -28.85
N HIS A 783 27.66 27.71 -28.82
CA HIS A 783 28.88 27.41 -28.03
C HIS A 783 30.14 28.25 -28.35
N ASP A 784 30.24 28.80 -29.56
CA ASP A 784 31.35 29.70 -29.97
C ASP A 784 31.08 31.19 -29.64
N SER A 785 29.87 31.54 -29.16
CA SER A 785 29.45 32.91 -28.84
C SER A 785 29.81 33.30 -27.39
N PRO A 786 30.24 34.56 -27.12
CA PRO A 786 30.50 35.02 -25.76
C PRO A 786 29.25 35.04 -24.85
N SER A 787 28.04 35.10 -25.42
CA SER A 787 26.78 35.03 -24.65
C SER A 787 26.47 33.62 -24.11
N PHE A 788 27.11 32.59 -24.65
CA PHE A 788 26.87 31.19 -24.26
C PHE A 788 27.25 30.89 -22.81
N VAL A 789 28.27 31.57 -22.29
CA VAL A 789 28.74 31.42 -20.90
C VAL A 789 27.58 31.53 -19.91
N MET A 790 26.68 32.49 -20.15
CA MET A 790 25.54 32.74 -19.28
C MET A 790 24.38 31.77 -19.50
N MET A 791 24.22 31.26 -20.73
CA MET A 791 23.12 30.36 -21.10
C MET A 791 23.46 28.88 -20.84
N ALA A 792 24.75 28.51 -20.81
CA ALA A 792 25.21 27.14 -20.71
C ALA A 792 24.69 26.39 -19.46
N PRO A 793 24.68 26.98 -18.24
CA PRO A 793 24.10 26.30 -17.07
C PRO A 793 22.60 26.02 -17.23
N VAL A 794 21.86 26.96 -17.81
CA VAL A 794 20.40 26.82 -18.03
C VAL A 794 20.10 25.71 -19.04
N LEU A 795 20.79 25.73 -20.19
CA LEU A 795 20.61 24.72 -21.24
C LEU A 795 21.02 23.32 -20.77
N SER A 796 22.09 23.23 -19.99
CA SER A 796 22.53 21.97 -19.38
C SER A 796 21.50 21.43 -18.38
N ALA A 797 21.02 22.29 -17.48
CA ALA A 797 20.04 21.91 -16.46
C ALA A 797 18.71 21.42 -17.08
N GLN A 798 18.25 22.06 -18.16
CA GLN A 798 17.09 21.60 -18.92
C GLN A 798 17.30 20.22 -19.54
N LEU A 799 18.47 19.97 -20.14
CA LEU A 799 18.79 18.68 -20.76
C LEU A 799 18.86 17.55 -19.72
N PHE A 800 19.43 17.85 -18.56
CA PHE A 800 19.43 16.95 -17.40
C PHE A 800 18.03 16.58 -16.97
N ARG A 801 17.17 17.57 -16.71
CA ARG A 801 15.79 17.37 -16.28
C ARG A 801 15.02 16.47 -17.25
N LEU A 802 15.08 16.77 -18.55
CA LEU A 802 14.41 15.97 -19.58
C LEU A 802 14.94 14.52 -19.62
N SER A 803 16.26 14.33 -19.56
CA SER A 803 16.86 12.99 -19.60
C SER A 803 16.54 12.13 -18.38
N TYR A 804 16.42 12.71 -17.18
CA TYR A 804 15.99 11.99 -15.97
C TYR A 804 14.50 11.70 -15.99
N TYR A 805 13.69 12.66 -16.45
CA TYR A 805 12.25 12.47 -16.63
C TYR A 805 11.96 11.32 -17.61
N MET A 806 12.63 11.29 -18.76
CA MET A 806 12.50 10.22 -19.75
C MET A 806 12.88 8.84 -19.21
N ASP A 807 13.93 8.71 -18.39
CA ASP A 807 14.42 7.42 -17.85
C ASP A 807 13.55 6.89 -16.69
N HIS A 808 13.02 7.78 -15.84
CA HIS A 808 12.35 7.37 -14.60
C HIS A 808 10.82 7.47 -14.62
N ILE A 809 10.20 8.24 -15.52
CA ILE A 809 8.73 8.33 -15.64
C ILE A 809 8.16 7.30 -16.63
N PHE A 810 8.93 6.94 -17.65
CA PHE A 810 8.51 5.99 -18.68
C PHE A 810 9.02 4.59 -18.37
N LEU A 811 8.09 3.66 -18.16
CA LEU A 811 8.35 2.24 -18.02
C LEU A 811 8.30 1.56 -19.39
N GLY A 812 9.05 0.47 -19.55
CA GLY A 812 9.09 -0.30 -20.80
C GLY A 812 10.16 0.15 -21.80
N LEU A 813 11.10 1.02 -21.40
CA LEU A 813 12.30 1.32 -22.17
C LEU A 813 13.26 0.11 -22.18
N ASP A 814 13.66 -0.31 -23.38
CA ASP A 814 14.73 -1.30 -23.58
C ASP A 814 16.09 -0.74 -23.16
N ALA A 815 17.05 -1.63 -22.92
CA ALA A 815 18.39 -1.24 -22.45
C ALA A 815 19.09 -0.28 -23.43
N THR A 816 18.92 -0.47 -24.74
CA THR A 816 19.53 0.38 -25.78
C THR A 816 18.93 1.80 -25.77
N SER A 817 17.61 1.95 -25.61
CA SER A 817 17.00 3.27 -25.50
C SER A 817 17.38 3.99 -24.20
N LYS A 818 17.54 3.27 -23.08
CA LYS A 818 18.04 3.87 -21.83
C LYS A 818 19.43 4.47 -22.00
N VAL A 819 20.35 3.73 -22.63
CA VAL A 819 21.70 4.24 -22.97
C VAL A 819 21.60 5.48 -23.86
N SER A 820 20.67 5.47 -24.83
CA SER A 820 20.44 6.60 -25.75
C SER A 820 19.96 7.86 -25.02
N VAL A 821 19.09 7.74 -24.02
CA VAL A 821 18.63 8.85 -23.18
C VAL A 821 19.78 9.35 -22.28
N ARG A 822 20.52 8.44 -21.65
CA ARG A 822 21.66 8.76 -20.77
C ARG A 822 22.81 9.44 -21.51
N TYR A 823 22.97 9.21 -22.81
CA TYR A 823 23.95 9.89 -23.63
C TYR A 823 23.81 11.42 -23.62
N PHE A 824 22.58 11.95 -23.56
CA PHE A 824 22.35 13.40 -23.42
C PHE A 824 22.91 13.98 -22.11
N ARG A 825 22.98 13.18 -21.03
CA ARG A 825 23.56 13.58 -19.74
C ARG A 825 25.07 13.84 -19.83
N ILE A 826 25.76 13.23 -20.80
CA ILE A 826 27.20 13.48 -21.03
C ILE A 826 27.39 14.87 -21.65
N LEU A 827 26.58 15.21 -22.65
CA LEU A 827 26.58 16.55 -23.23
C LEU A 827 26.23 17.60 -22.18
N ALA A 828 25.20 17.34 -21.35
CA ALA A 828 24.79 18.25 -20.28
C ALA A 828 25.95 18.53 -19.32
N ASN A 829 26.67 17.50 -18.86
CA ASN A 829 27.87 17.65 -18.03
C ASN A 829 28.96 18.50 -18.69
N LEU A 830 29.23 18.25 -19.96
CA LEU A 830 30.25 18.98 -20.71
C LEU A 830 29.89 20.48 -20.81
N VAL A 831 28.64 20.79 -21.13
CA VAL A 831 28.13 22.17 -21.23
C VAL A 831 28.13 22.87 -19.87
N TRP A 832 27.78 22.16 -18.80
CA TRP A 832 27.83 22.67 -17.43
C TRP A 832 29.25 23.05 -17.02
N PHE A 833 30.22 22.15 -17.27
CA PHE A 833 31.64 22.38 -17.00
C PHE A 833 32.15 23.64 -17.71
N VAL A 834 31.80 23.80 -18.98
CA VAL A 834 32.20 24.95 -19.80
C VAL A 834 31.67 26.27 -19.24
N GLY A 835 30.39 26.32 -18.88
CA GLY A 835 29.78 27.50 -18.27
C GLY A 835 30.49 27.92 -16.98
N MET A 836 30.93 26.95 -16.17
CA MET A 836 31.64 27.23 -14.91
C MET A 836 33.10 27.66 -15.13
N VAL A 837 33.83 27.02 -16.06
CA VAL A 837 35.23 27.38 -16.37
C VAL A 837 35.33 28.81 -16.89
N GLN A 838 34.45 29.20 -17.82
CA GLN A 838 34.50 30.54 -18.42
C GLN A 838 34.06 31.65 -17.44
N LYS A 839 33.19 31.33 -16.48
CA LYS A 839 32.81 32.25 -15.38
C LYS A 839 34.00 32.54 -14.45
N SER A 840 34.81 31.53 -14.13
CA SER A 840 36.02 31.69 -13.29
C SER A 840 37.13 32.52 -13.95
N ALA A 841 37.21 32.52 -15.28
CA ALA A 841 38.17 33.34 -16.04
C ALA A 841 37.78 34.82 -16.12
N GLY A 842 36.48 35.14 -16.05
CA GLY A 842 35.95 36.51 -16.12
C GLY A 842 36.14 37.33 -14.83
N GLU A 843 36.24 36.69 -13.67
CA GLU A 843 36.43 37.38 -12.38
C GLU A 843 37.82 38.01 -12.22
N SER A 844 38.81 37.62 -13.04
CA SER A 844 40.16 38.20 -12.98
C SER A 844 40.33 39.52 -13.74
N THR A 845 39.31 40.00 -14.50
CA THR A 845 39.45 41.20 -15.35
C THR A 845 38.36 42.27 -15.21
N ALA A 846 37.40 42.12 -14.28
CA ALA A 846 36.30 43.08 -14.12
C ALA A 846 36.12 43.59 -12.67
N LEU A 847 37.16 44.22 -12.10
CA LEU A 847 37.00 45.13 -10.97
C LEU A 847 36.50 46.50 -11.49
N SER A 848 35.23 46.59 -11.85
CA SER A 848 34.39 47.81 -11.80
C SER A 848 33.10 47.65 -12.62
N SER A 849 32.03 47.19 -11.98
CA SER A 849 30.67 47.78 -12.05
C SER A 849 29.65 46.84 -11.40
N ARG A 850 28.74 47.43 -10.63
CA ARG A 850 27.84 46.77 -9.68
C ARG A 850 26.60 46.14 -10.35
N SER A 851 26.05 45.17 -9.60
CA SER A 851 24.65 44.70 -9.48
C SER A 851 24.08 43.77 -10.57
N ALA A 852 24.23 42.47 -10.32
CA ALA A 852 23.17 41.50 -10.51
C ALA A 852 23.12 40.62 -9.24
N THR A 853 22.02 40.71 -8.49
CA THR A 853 21.75 39.91 -7.29
C THR A 853 21.29 38.52 -7.72
N ALA A 854 22.24 37.60 -7.83
CA ALA A 854 22.00 36.16 -7.71
C ALA A 854 23.13 35.63 -6.82
N SER A 855 22.80 35.37 -5.55
CA SER A 855 23.74 34.87 -4.55
C SER A 855 24.34 33.55 -5.01
N VAL A 856 25.67 33.50 -5.11
CA VAL A 856 26.45 32.26 -5.12
C VAL A 856 26.19 31.52 -3.79
N PRO A 857 26.11 30.17 -3.77
CA PRO A 857 25.71 29.41 -2.59
C PRO A 857 26.67 29.57 -1.40
N SER A 858 26.10 29.66 -0.20
CA SER A 858 26.79 29.73 1.09
C SER A 858 27.60 28.46 1.47
N GLN A 859 27.60 27.41 0.66
CA GLN A 859 28.46 26.23 0.85
C GLN A 859 29.86 26.34 0.20
N LEU A 860 30.13 27.40 -0.56
CA LEU A 860 31.48 27.70 -1.09
C LEU A 860 32.35 28.51 -0.11
N GLN A 861 31.91 28.72 1.13
CA GLN A 861 32.68 29.45 2.15
C GLN A 861 33.73 28.57 2.87
N ASN A 862 33.71 27.25 2.66
CA ASN A 862 34.77 26.36 3.15
C ASN A 862 35.90 26.24 2.11
N GLY A 863 36.78 27.25 2.08
CA GLY A 863 38.24 27.09 1.90
C GLY A 863 38.84 26.25 0.76
N GLY A 864 38.10 25.84 -0.28
CA GLY A 864 38.64 25.11 -1.44
C GLY A 864 38.84 26.02 -2.66
N SER A 865 40.00 25.97 -3.31
CA SER A 865 40.27 26.78 -4.51
C SER A 865 39.31 26.41 -5.65
N THR A 866 38.80 27.36 -6.44
CA THR A 866 37.96 27.12 -7.65
C THR A 866 38.51 26.02 -8.58
N ARG A 867 39.82 25.82 -8.56
CA ARG A 867 40.54 24.74 -9.23
C ARG A 867 40.15 23.34 -8.75
N GLU A 868 39.99 23.13 -7.44
CA GLU A 868 39.60 21.84 -6.82
C GLU A 868 38.17 21.45 -7.22
N TYR A 869 37.27 22.43 -7.27
CA TYR A 869 35.90 22.22 -7.74
C TYR A 869 35.84 21.79 -9.21
N LEU A 870 36.55 22.51 -10.10
CA LEU A 870 36.63 22.16 -11.52
C LEU A 870 37.28 20.78 -11.75
N GLN A 871 38.28 20.43 -10.94
CA GLN A 871 38.93 19.13 -10.98
C GLN A 871 37.96 18.01 -10.54
N SER A 872 37.20 18.23 -9.46
CA SER A 872 36.15 17.31 -9.00
C SER A 872 35.05 17.11 -10.06
N MET A 873 34.57 18.19 -10.69
CA MET A 873 33.57 18.09 -11.77
C MET A 873 34.07 17.29 -12.97
N LEU A 874 35.33 17.46 -13.35
CA LEU A 874 35.93 16.70 -14.46
C LEU A 874 36.10 15.21 -14.11
N GLN A 875 36.44 14.89 -12.86
CA GLN A 875 36.47 13.52 -12.35
C GLN A 875 35.08 12.86 -12.42
N LEU A 876 34.04 13.57 -11.99
CA LEU A 876 32.65 13.12 -12.08
C LEU A 876 32.19 12.90 -13.53
N ALA A 877 32.60 13.77 -14.45
CA ALA A 877 32.31 13.62 -15.87
C ALA A 877 33.02 12.40 -16.49
N ILE A 878 34.29 12.15 -16.12
CA ILE A 878 35.04 10.94 -16.55
C ILE A 878 34.36 9.68 -16.02
N LYS A 879 33.91 9.69 -14.76
CA LYS A 879 33.17 8.58 -14.17
C LYS A 879 31.90 8.29 -14.98
N ARG A 880 31.06 9.30 -15.26
CA ARG A 880 29.83 9.12 -16.06
C ARG A 880 30.10 8.53 -17.45
N VAL A 881 31.12 9.01 -18.16
CA VAL A 881 31.47 8.47 -19.49
C VAL A 881 31.88 6.99 -19.37
N THR A 882 32.65 6.66 -18.34
CA THR A 882 33.10 5.28 -18.08
C THR A 882 31.93 4.36 -17.72
N ASP A 883 31.03 4.81 -16.85
CA ASP A 883 29.83 4.06 -16.44
C ASP A 883 28.89 3.83 -17.63
N LEU A 884 28.70 4.83 -18.51
CA LEU A 884 27.89 4.66 -19.71
C LEU A 884 28.55 3.69 -20.70
N GLN A 885 29.87 3.74 -20.88
CA GLN A 885 30.60 2.79 -21.73
C GLN A 885 30.49 1.36 -21.21
N TYR A 886 30.49 1.17 -19.88
CA TYR A 886 30.24 -0.14 -19.25
C TYR A 886 28.79 -0.61 -19.49
N GLN A 887 27.81 0.29 -19.39
CA GLN A 887 26.41 -0.04 -19.71
C GLN A 887 26.21 -0.43 -21.18
N MET A 888 26.99 0.13 -22.11
CA MET A 888 26.97 -0.27 -23.53
C MET A 888 27.49 -1.69 -23.76
N ASP A 889 28.23 -2.27 -22.81
CA ASP A 889 28.81 -3.61 -22.90
C ASP A 889 27.91 -4.69 -22.27
N HIS A 890 26.74 -4.34 -21.75
CA HIS A 890 25.75 -5.32 -21.24
C HIS A 890 25.16 -6.16 -22.39
N PRO A 891 24.87 -7.45 -22.15
CA PRO A 891 24.37 -8.37 -23.19
C PRO A 891 22.98 -8.01 -23.73
N GLU A 892 22.21 -7.21 -22.99
CA GLU A 892 20.87 -6.75 -23.37
C GLU A 892 20.89 -5.53 -24.32
N VAL A 893 22.06 -4.94 -24.58
CA VAL A 893 22.23 -3.75 -25.42
C VAL A 893 22.70 -4.14 -26.82
N ASP A 894 22.09 -3.55 -27.85
CA ASP A 894 22.53 -3.73 -29.24
C ASP A 894 23.85 -2.98 -29.49
N SER A 895 24.97 -3.68 -29.28
CA SER A 895 26.31 -3.12 -29.45
C SER A 895 26.62 -2.70 -30.89
N ALA A 896 25.98 -3.32 -31.90
CA ALA A 896 26.22 -3.00 -33.31
C ALA A 896 25.67 -1.61 -33.66
N ARG A 897 24.50 -1.25 -33.12
CA ARG A 897 23.89 0.08 -33.31
C ARG A 897 24.68 1.21 -32.65
N LEU A 898 25.42 0.89 -31.59
CA LEU A 898 26.08 1.89 -30.74
C LEU A 898 27.60 2.03 -30.96
N GLN A 899 28.19 1.27 -31.88
CA GLN A 899 29.64 1.19 -32.07
C GLN A 899 30.27 2.56 -32.41
N ASP A 900 29.67 3.33 -33.32
CA ASP A 900 30.17 4.66 -33.71
C ASP A 900 30.20 5.63 -32.52
N TYR A 901 29.17 5.58 -31.68
CA TYR A 901 29.06 6.43 -30.49
C TYR A 901 30.04 6.00 -29.39
N ARG A 902 30.36 4.71 -29.30
CA ARG A 902 31.36 4.19 -28.36
C ARG A 902 32.75 4.76 -28.64
N HIS A 903 33.14 4.84 -29.92
CA HIS A 903 34.40 5.47 -30.34
C HIS A 903 34.43 6.95 -29.97
N LEU A 904 33.34 7.69 -30.25
CA LEU A 904 33.21 9.10 -29.90
C LEU A 904 33.33 9.36 -28.39
N LEU A 905 32.72 8.52 -27.56
CA LEU A 905 32.84 8.58 -26.10
C LEU A 905 34.25 8.25 -25.62
N GLY A 906 34.94 7.33 -26.28
CA GLY A 906 36.34 7.00 -26.02
C GLY A 906 37.25 8.22 -26.25
N ASP A 907 37.09 8.90 -27.39
CA ASP A 907 37.85 10.10 -27.72
C ASP A 907 37.58 11.24 -26.72
N LEU A 908 36.31 11.44 -26.33
CA LEU A 908 35.94 12.41 -25.31
C LEU A 908 36.57 12.08 -23.95
N ARG A 909 36.56 10.80 -23.54
CA ARG A 909 37.18 10.35 -22.28
C ARG A 909 38.68 10.64 -22.27
N VAL A 910 39.37 10.39 -23.38
CA VAL A 910 40.80 10.71 -23.52
C VAL A 910 41.04 12.21 -23.43
N ALA A 911 40.19 13.03 -24.08
CA ALA A 911 40.28 14.49 -23.98
C ALA A 911 40.05 14.99 -22.54
N MET A 912 39.07 14.43 -21.83
CA MET A 912 38.80 14.75 -20.41
C MET A 912 39.96 14.34 -19.49
N LEU A 913 40.56 13.16 -19.69
CA LEU A 913 41.71 12.70 -18.91
C LEU A 913 42.94 13.60 -19.11
N ARG A 914 43.18 14.05 -20.35
CA ARG A 914 44.26 15.01 -20.64
C ARG A 914 44.02 16.36 -19.97
N ALA A 915 42.78 16.88 -20.04
CA ALA A 915 42.41 18.12 -19.35
C ALA A 915 42.50 17.99 -17.81
N PHE A 916 42.26 16.80 -17.26
CA PHE A 916 42.38 16.51 -15.83
C PHE A 916 43.85 16.45 -15.37
N GLN A 917 44.71 15.80 -16.16
CA GLN A 917 46.14 15.67 -15.84
C GLN A 917 46.92 16.97 -16.05
N ALA A 918 46.59 17.74 -17.10
CA ALA A 918 47.29 18.97 -17.47
C ALA A 918 46.30 20.04 -17.97
N PRO A 919 45.64 20.80 -17.07
CA PRO A 919 44.67 21.83 -17.46
C PRO A 919 45.37 23.02 -18.13
N SER A 920 45.38 23.04 -19.46
CA SER A 920 45.83 24.18 -20.26
C SER A 920 44.67 24.79 -21.06
N THR A 921 44.76 26.08 -21.41
CA THR A 921 43.77 26.75 -22.26
C THR A 921 43.56 26.01 -23.59
N GLN A 922 44.61 25.40 -24.14
CA GLN A 922 44.53 24.62 -25.37
C GLN A 922 43.74 23.32 -25.18
N GLU A 923 43.92 22.60 -24.07
CA GLU A 923 43.14 21.38 -23.80
C GLU A 923 41.67 21.70 -23.50
N ILE A 924 41.36 22.82 -22.84
CA ILE A 924 39.98 23.27 -22.60
C ILE A 924 39.28 23.64 -23.91
N ILE A 925 39.98 24.33 -24.83
CA ILE A 925 39.44 24.64 -26.17
C ILE A 925 39.22 23.36 -26.99
N ARG A 926 40.11 22.36 -26.86
CA ARG A 926 39.89 21.06 -27.49
C ARG A 926 38.66 20.35 -26.91
N LEU A 927 38.52 20.32 -25.58
CA LEU A 927 37.35 19.74 -24.91
C LEU A 927 36.04 20.44 -25.32
N MET A 928 36.09 21.77 -25.52
CA MET A 928 34.99 22.56 -26.09
C MET A 928 34.62 22.13 -27.50
N SER A 929 35.61 21.83 -28.34
CA SER A 929 35.38 21.41 -29.73
C SER A 929 34.61 20.09 -29.84
N ASN A 930 34.65 19.25 -28.80
CA ASN A 930 33.84 18.03 -28.73
C ASN A 930 32.33 18.31 -28.69
N ILE A 931 31.85 19.50 -28.31
CA ILE A 931 30.42 19.84 -28.36
C ILE A 931 29.88 19.72 -29.81
N LYS A 932 30.69 20.05 -30.81
CA LYS A 932 30.33 19.95 -32.24
C LYS A 932 30.19 18.51 -32.73
N THR A 933 30.75 17.54 -32.01
CA THR A 933 30.79 16.14 -32.44
C THR A 933 29.63 15.30 -31.90
N PHE A 934 28.84 15.83 -30.96
CA PHE A 934 27.65 15.14 -30.43
C PHE A 934 26.52 15.06 -31.46
N VAL A 935 25.86 13.90 -31.53
CA VAL A 935 24.69 13.61 -32.38
C VAL A 935 23.70 12.81 -31.56
N PRO A 936 22.39 13.06 -31.66
CA PRO A 936 21.42 12.26 -30.91
C PRO A 936 21.48 10.79 -31.36
N MET A 937 21.52 9.86 -30.38
CA MET A 937 21.45 8.42 -30.63
C MET A 937 20.06 8.04 -31.10
N ASN A 938 19.95 7.28 -32.19
CA ASN A 938 18.65 6.86 -32.72
C ASN A 938 17.95 5.92 -31.74
N ILE A 939 16.66 6.15 -31.47
CA ILE A 939 15.79 5.26 -30.67
C ILE A 939 14.78 4.60 -31.61
N ASP A 940 14.55 3.29 -31.46
CA ASP A 940 13.52 2.60 -32.24
C ASP A 940 12.17 2.70 -31.53
N PHE A 941 11.38 3.71 -31.86
CA PHE A 941 10.13 3.99 -31.17
C PHE A 941 9.00 3.00 -31.50
N GLY A 942 9.10 2.24 -32.60
CA GLY A 942 8.04 1.31 -33.03
C GLY A 942 7.98 0.03 -32.20
N SER A 943 9.10 -0.40 -31.60
CA SER A 943 9.18 -1.60 -30.76
C SER A 943 8.91 -1.34 -29.28
N LEU A 944 8.82 -0.08 -28.85
CA LEU A 944 8.65 0.30 -27.45
C LEU A 944 7.20 0.17 -26.99
N ARG A 945 6.97 -0.61 -25.93
CA ARG A 945 5.67 -0.68 -25.22
C ARG A 945 5.72 0.19 -23.98
N LEU A 946 5.63 1.51 -24.18
CA LEU A 946 5.79 2.48 -23.10
C LEU A 946 4.54 2.59 -22.23
N GLN A 947 4.76 2.57 -20.91
CA GLN A 947 3.78 3.02 -19.94
C GLN A 947 4.31 4.25 -19.21
N ARG A 948 3.43 5.21 -18.96
CA ARG A 948 3.79 6.46 -18.27
C ARG A 948 3.26 6.38 -16.85
N ILE A 949 4.12 6.64 -15.87
CA ILE A 949 3.66 6.89 -14.51
C ILE A 949 2.90 8.20 -14.51
N SER A 950 1.65 8.18 -14.06
CA SER A 950 0.82 9.37 -13.97
C SER A 950 -0.04 9.30 -12.73
N ALA A 951 -0.29 10.44 -12.10
CA ALA A 951 -1.19 10.52 -10.97
C ALA A 951 -2.24 11.63 -11.16
N VAL A 952 -3.45 11.35 -10.70
CA VAL A 952 -4.57 12.28 -10.68
C VAL A 952 -4.91 12.55 -9.23
N VAL A 953 -4.69 13.79 -8.79
CA VAL A 953 -5.06 14.23 -7.45
C VAL A 953 -6.54 14.64 -7.48
N THR A 954 -7.33 13.98 -6.65
CA THR A 954 -8.78 14.20 -6.49
C THR A 954 -9.10 15.13 -5.32
N ARG A 955 -8.26 15.13 -4.27
CA ARG A 955 -8.32 16.08 -3.14
C ARG A 955 -6.90 16.56 -2.76
N PRO A 956 -6.74 17.80 -2.30
CA PRO A 956 -7.78 18.80 -2.06
C PRO A 956 -8.32 19.42 -3.35
N LEU A 957 -9.49 20.08 -3.28
CA LEU A 957 -10.05 20.86 -4.39
C LEU A 957 -9.62 22.33 -4.29
N LEU A 958 -9.61 23.03 -5.42
CA LEU A 958 -9.33 24.47 -5.48
C LEU A 958 -10.36 25.25 -4.64
N ASN A 959 -9.89 25.97 -3.62
CA ASN A 959 -10.73 26.71 -2.66
C ASN A 959 -10.48 28.23 -2.70
N ARG A 960 -10.47 28.82 -3.90
CA ARG A 960 -10.18 30.25 -4.08
C ARG A 960 -11.18 31.17 -3.37
N ASP A 961 -12.46 30.82 -3.42
CA ASP A 961 -13.54 31.67 -2.91
C ASP A 961 -13.72 31.54 -1.39
N THR A 962 -13.32 30.39 -0.83
CA THR A 962 -13.34 30.09 0.61
C THR A 962 -11.99 29.53 1.06
N PRO A 963 -10.96 30.37 1.22
CA PRO A 963 -9.66 29.96 1.76
C PRO A 963 -9.80 29.33 3.14
N LEU A 964 -8.93 28.38 3.46
CA LEU A 964 -8.93 27.73 4.79
C LEU A 964 -8.38 28.70 5.84
N ASP A 965 -9.19 29.03 6.84
CA ASP A 965 -8.75 29.83 7.98
C ASP A 965 -7.98 28.98 8.98
N VAL A 966 -6.67 29.24 9.12
CA VAL A 966 -5.77 28.46 9.99
C VAL A 966 -5.34 29.25 11.21
N HIS A 967 -5.29 28.57 12.36
CA HIS A 967 -4.75 29.13 13.60
C HIS A 967 -3.22 29.07 13.56
N PRO A 968 -2.50 30.15 13.92
CA PRO A 968 -1.05 30.19 13.73
C PRO A 968 -0.25 29.29 14.67
N SER A 969 -0.80 28.92 15.83
CA SER A 969 -0.10 28.11 16.83
C SER A 969 -0.29 26.61 16.64
N PHE A 970 -1.22 26.18 15.78
CA PHE A 970 -1.56 24.77 15.62
C PHE A 970 -1.35 24.32 14.17
N PRO A 971 -0.91 23.08 13.96
CA PRO A 971 -0.89 22.50 12.64
C PRO A 971 -2.32 22.38 12.10
N PHE A 972 -2.45 22.45 10.79
CA PHE A 972 -3.69 22.11 10.10
C PHE A 972 -3.45 20.95 9.16
N LEU A 973 -4.52 20.22 8.89
CA LEU A 973 -4.50 18.98 8.11
C LEU A 973 -5.02 19.24 6.71
N ILE A 974 -4.28 18.81 5.69
CA ILE A 974 -4.76 18.77 4.32
C ILE A 974 -4.92 17.30 3.91
N PRO A 975 -6.15 16.83 3.63
CA PRO A 975 -6.36 15.51 3.05
C PRO A 975 -5.91 15.53 1.58
N VAL A 976 -5.06 14.57 1.22
CA VAL A 976 -4.57 14.35 -0.14
C VAL A 976 -5.03 12.98 -0.59
N GLU A 977 -5.88 12.97 -1.61
CA GLU A 977 -6.41 11.74 -2.22
C GLU A 977 -6.15 11.76 -3.71
N GLY A 978 -5.75 10.63 -4.29
CA GLY A 978 -5.55 10.54 -5.72
C GLY A 978 -5.32 9.11 -6.21
N THR A 979 -5.42 8.91 -7.52
CA THR A 979 -5.09 7.65 -8.19
C THR A 979 -3.75 7.76 -8.90
N ILE A 980 -2.89 6.78 -8.67
CA ILE A 980 -1.56 6.67 -9.26
C ILE A 980 -1.58 5.46 -10.19
N HIS A 981 -1.21 5.66 -11.45
CA HIS A 981 -1.28 4.64 -12.49
C HIS A 981 0.12 4.19 -12.93
N ASN A 982 0.21 2.92 -13.32
CA ASN A 982 1.40 2.30 -13.90
C ASN A 982 2.64 2.35 -12.99
N ILE A 983 2.48 2.09 -11.69
CA ILE A 983 3.60 2.09 -10.74
C ILE A 983 3.96 0.65 -10.33
N ARG A 984 5.26 0.40 -10.12
CA ARG A 984 5.78 -0.91 -9.67
C ARG A 984 5.89 -1.01 -8.15
N ASP A 985 6.24 0.10 -7.52
CA ASP A 985 6.50 0.21 -6.09
C ASP A 985 6.07 1.60 -5.62
N THR A 986 5.33 1.66 -4.52
CA THR A 986 4.87 2.92 -3.90
C THR A 986 5.99 3.60 -3.10
N ALA A 987 7.09 2.90 -2.83
CA ALA A 987 8.28 3.48 -2.20
C ALA A 987 8.82 4.65 -3.04
N GLY A 988 8.98 5.80 -2.38
CA GLY A 988 9.46 7.03 -3.01
C GLY A 988 8.37 7.93 -3.60
N ILE A 989 7.08 7.58 -3.51
CA ILE A 989 6.01 8.55 -3.81
C ILE A 989 5.89 9.54 -2.67
N ALA A 990 5.90 10.83 -3.00
CA ALA A 990 5.79 11.93 -2.06
C ALA A 990 4.68 12.89 -2.46
N VAL A 991 4.03 13.46 -1.45
CA VAL A 991 3.24 14.68 -1.58
C VAL A 991 4.18 15.87 -1.47
N GLN A 992 4.40 16.54 -2.59
CA GLN A 992 5.19 17.76 -2.66
C GLN A 992 4.31 18.98 -2.42
N VAL A 993 4.64 19.78 -1.41
CA VAL A 993 4.00 21.06 -1.11
C VAL A 993 4.98 22.19 -1.36
N THR A 994 4.64 23.06 -2.31
CA THR A 994 5.39 24.29 -2.58
C THR A 994 4.70 25.46 -1.89
N PHE A 995 5.43 26.12 -0.99
CA PHE A 995 5.02 27.30 -0.25
C PHE A 995 5.34 28.59 -1.03
N PRO A 996 4.72 29.74 -0.68
CA PRO A 996 4.86 31.01 -1.43
C PRO A 996 6.28 31.56 -1.58
N GLN A 997 7.20 31.17 -0.67
CA GLN A 997 8.62 31.55 -0.73
C GLN A 997 9.47 30.55 -1.53
N ASN A 998 8.84 29.73 -2.38
CA ASN A 998 9.47 28.62 -3.11
C ASN A 998 10.15 27.59 -2.19
N VAL A 999 9.77 27.55 -0.91
CA VAL A 999 10.15 26.45 -0.03
C VAL A 999 9.34 25.24 -0.46
N VAL A 1000 10.02 24.17 -0.85
CA VAL A 1000 9.40 22.89 -1.20
C VAL A 1000 9.59 21.94 -0.04
N ARG A 1001 8.51 21.29 0.41
CA ARG A 1001 8.57 20.18 1.37
C ARG A 1001 7.94 18.94 0.78
N HIS A 1002 8.54 17.79 1.07
CA HIS A 1002 8.07 16.48 0.61
C HIS A 1002 7.58 15.68 1.81
N TYR A 1003 6.38 15.15 1.72
CA TYR A 1003 5.76 14.27 2.71
C TYR A 1003 5.60 12.89 2.10
N TYR A 1004 6.23 11.87 2.69
CA TYR A 1004 6.17 10.50 2.20
C TYR A 1004 5.05 9.74 2.94
N PRO A 1005 3.99 9.31 2.24
CA PRO A 1005 2.92 8.53 2.87
C PRO A 1005 3.41 7.14 3.31
N PRO A 1006 2.93 6.61 4.44
CA PRO A 1006 3.09 5.20 4.82
C PRO A 1006 2.57 4.24 3.75
N ALA A 1007 3.07 3.00 3.75
CA ALA A 1007 2.65 1.97 2.79
C ALA A 1007 1.13 1.70 2.86
N ASP A 1008 0.55 1.71 4.07
CA ASP A 1008 -0.86 1.41 4.32
C ASP A 1008 -1.83 2.47 3.75
N HIS A 1009 -1.32 3.65 3.40
CA HIS A 1009 -2.11 4.71 2.75
C HIS A 1009 -2.33 4.45 1.25
N PHE A 1010 -1.67 3.44 0.68
CA PHE A 1010 -1.84 3.03 -0.71
C PHE A 1010 -2.70 1.77 -0.79
N THR A 1011 -3.86 1.89 -1.41
CA THR A 1011 -4.76 0.76 -1.67
C THR A 1011 -4.70 0.36 -3.13
N LEU A 1012 -4.57 -0.94 -3.41
CA LEU A 1012 -4.55 -1.44 -4.79
C LEU A 1012 -5.93 -1.23 -5.42
N VAL A 1013 -5.98 -0.62 -6.59
CA VAL A 1013 -7.21 -0.52 -7.38
C VAL A 1013 -7.29 -1.78 -8.23
N ALA A 1014 -8.19 -2.70 -7.88
CA ALA A 1014 -8.47 -3.87 -8.70
C ALA A 1014 -8.94 -3.40 -10.09
N ASP A 1015 -8.33 -3.96 -11.14
CA ASP A 1015 -8.75 -3.69 -12.51
C ASP A 1015 -10.08 -4.42 -12.73
N ASP A 1016 -11.21 -3.72 -12.53
CA ASP A 1016 -12.59 -4.24 -12.67
C ASP A 1016 -12.94 -4.70 -14.12
N GLY A 1017 -11.94 -4.81 -15.00
CA GLY A 1017 -12.07 -5.17 -16.42
C GLY A 1017 -11.48 -6.51 -16.84
N ALA A 1018 -10.84 -7.28 -15.95
CA ALA A 1018 -10.28 -8.59 -16.30
C ALA A 1018 -10.53 -9.64 -15.22
N ILE A 1019 -11.78 -10.11 -15.14
CA ILE A 1019 -12.06 -11.44 -14.58
C ILE A 1019 -11.45 -12.46 -15.55
N ASN A 1020 -10.16 -12.75 -15.39
CA ASN A 1020 -9.59 -13.98 -15.89
C ASN A 1020 -9.92 -15.06 -14.86
N ASP A 1021 -10.79 -15.99 -15.24
CA ASP A 1021 -11.31 -17.12 -14.45
C ASP A 1021 -10.24 -18.18 -14.02
N ASN A 1022 -8.98 -17.79 -13.77
CA ASN A 1022 -7.89 -18.72 -13.51
C ASN A 1022 -7.08 -18.44 -12.23
N GLU A 1023 -7.74 -18.01 -11.15
CA GLU A 1023 -7.18 -18.04 -9.78
C GLU A 1023 -7.89 -19.07 -8.88
N GLN A 1024 -8.01 -20.31 -9.39
CA GLN A 1024 -8.36 -21.48 -8.56
C GLN A 1024 -7.39 -22.64 -8.79
N SER A 1025 -6.08 -22.40 -8.66
CA SER A 1025 -5.10 -23.50 -8.51
C SER A 1025 -3.69 -23.01 -8.15
N ALA A 1026 -3.54 -22.23 -7.07
CA ALA A 1026 -2.22 -21.91 -6.52
C ALA A 1026 -2.22 -22.01 -4.98
N SER A 1027 -2.45 -23.23 -4.48
CA SER A 1027 -2.10 -23.60 -3.11
C SER A 1027 -1.80 -25.11 -3.01
N ALA A 1028 -0.76 -25.56 -3.71
CA ALA A 1028 -0.02 -26.77 -3.37
C ALA A 1028 1.26 -26.88 -4.22
N SER A 1029 2.37 -27.30 -3.59
CA SER A 1029 3.69 -27.63 -4.17
C SER A 1029 4.71 -26.49 -4.34
N ALA A 1030 5.34 -26.10 -3.22
CA ALA A 1030 6.71 -25.60 -3.26
C ALA A 1030 7.68 -26.76 -3.07
N ARG A 1031 8.21 -27.32 -4.18
CA ARG A 1031 9.46 -28.11 -4.20
C ARG A 1031 10.15 -27.95 -5.56
N GLY A 1032 11.40 -27.48 -5.50
CA GLY A 1032 12.46 -27.86 -6.44
C GLY A 1032 12.67 -26.97 -7.67
N SER A 1033 13.80 -26.24 -7.65
CA SER A 1033 14.71 -25.94 -8.77
C SER A 1033 14.13 -25.80 -10.18
N ASP A 1034 14.23 -24.59 -10.74
CA ASP A 1034 15.05 -24.36 -11.93
C ASP A 1034 15.26 -22.86 -12.21
N THR A 1035 16.53 -22.49 -12.32
CA THR A 1035 16.99 -21.18 -12.81
C THR A 1035 16.99 -21.18 -14.33
N SER A 1036 15.99 -20.56 -14.95
CA SER A 1036 16.13 -20.03 -16.32
C SER A 1036 15.24 -18.81 -16.49
N SER A 1037 15.91 -17.67 -16.69
CA SER A 1037 15.39 -16.34 -16.93
C SER A 1037 14.53 -16.26 -18.19
N ILE A 1038 13.23 -16.01 -18.03
CA ILE A 1038 12.40 -15.30 -19.00
C ILE A 1038 11.72 -14.17 -18.22
N SER A 1039 12.27 -12.96 -18.37
CA SER A 1039 11.73 -11.72 -17.79
C SER A 1039 10.44 -11.33 -18.51
N GLY A 1040 9.30 -11.82 -18.02
CA GLY A 1040 8.00 -11.24 -18.34
C GLY A 1040 7.90 -9.78 -17.83
N PRO A 1041 7.03 -8.94 -18.40
CA PRO A 1041 6.87 -7.57 -17.93
C PRO A 1041 6.34 -7.61 -16.48
N SER A 1042 7.12 -7.09 -15.55
CA SER A 1042 6.70 -6.80 -14.18
C SER A 1042 5.33 -6.11 -14.21
N SER A 1043 4.30 -6.75 -13.63
CA SER A 1043 2.94 -6.21 -13.57
C SER A 1043 2.97 -4.81 -12.97
N THR A 1044 2.46 -3.82 -13.71
CA THR A 1044 2.29 -2.47 -13.21
C THR A 1044 0.87 -2.32 -12.68
N ALA A 1045 0.72 -1.66 -11.55
CA ALA A 1045 -0.56 -1.55 -10.86
C ALA A 1045 -1.04 -0.10 -10.77
N ALA A 1046 -2.34 0.05 -10.54
CA ALA A 1046 -2.94 1.31 -10.12
C ALA A 1046 -3.17 1.29 -8.61
N TYR A 1047 -2.80 2.37 -7.93
CA TYR A 1047 -2.99 2.53 -6.50
C TYR A 1047 -3.82 3.78 -6.22
N ARG A 1048 -4.70 3.70 -5.24
CA ARG A 1048 -5.42 4.82 -4.66
C ARG A 1048 -4.66 5.25 -3.41
N LEU A 1049 -4.11 6.46 -3.44
CA LEU A 1049 -3.47 7.11 -2.31
C LEU A 1049 -4.52 7.87 -1.52
N ARG A 1050 -4.58 7.62 -0.21
CA ARG A 1050 -5.32 8.46 0.74
C ARG A 1050 -4.44 8.75 1.94
N THR A 1051 -4.02 10.00 2.07
CA THR A 1051 -3.14 10.43 3.15
C THR A 1051 -3.56 11.80 3.65
N THR A 1052 -3.22 12.11 4.89
CA THR A 1052 -3.38 13.45 5.43
C THR A 1052 -2.00 14.03 5.70
N ILE A 1053 -1.76 15.25 5.22
CA ILE A 1053 -0.50 15.96 5.49
C ILE A 1053 -0.72 17.00 6.59
N GLU A 1054 0.20 17.05 7.54
CA GLU A 1054 0.21 18.01 8.63
C GLU A 1054 1.11 19.19 8.28
N ILE A 1055 0.56 20.41 8.27
CA ILE A 1055 1.29 21.62 7.91
C ILE A 1055 1.25 22.62 9.05
N TYR A 1056 2.44 23.10 9.44
CA TYR A 1056 2.61 24.16 10.42
C TYR A 1056 2.62 25.53 9.72
N PRO A 1057 1.72 26.46 10.09
CA PRO A 1057 1.72 27.81 9.55
C PRO A 1057 3.04 28.53 9.89
N GLU A 1058 3.70 29.11 8.90
CA GLU A 1058 4.93 29.87 9.13
C GLU A 1058 4.58 31.32 9.55
N ALA A 1059 5.41 31.92 10.42
CA ALA A 1059 5.18 33.26 10.96
C ALA A 1059 5.10 34.38 9.89
N ILE A 1060 5.60 34.10 8.69
CA ILE A 1060 5.61 34.94 7.49
C ILE A 1060 4.30 34.92 6.71
N TRP A 1061 3.39 33.98 6.98
CA TRP A 1061 2.08 33.98 6.32
C TRP A 1061 1.26 35.14 6.89
N GLY A 1062 0.86 36.07 6.02
CA GLY A 1062 0.04 37.22 6.37
C GLY A 1062 -1.43 36.84 6.56
N THR A 1063 -2.26 37.83 6.86
CA THR A 1063 -3.74 37.69 6.91
C THR A 1063 -4.38 37.67 5.52
N SER A 1064 -3.58 37.75 4.45
CA SER A 1064 -4.03 37.58 3.07
C SER A 1064 -4.04 36.10 2.66
N PRO A 1065 -4.98 35.68 1.80
CA PRO A 1065 -4.99 34.33 1.24
C PRO A 1065 -3.64 34.00 0.59
N THR A 1066 -3.05 32.92 1.06
CA THR A 1066 -1.72 32.45 0.71
C THR A 1066 -1.85 31.17 -0.12
N GLU A 1067 -1.16 31.12 -1.26
CA GLU A 1067 -1.21 29.97 -2.17
C GLU A 1067 -0.25 28.86 -1.73
N LEU A 1068 -0.79 27.66 -1.54
CA LEU A 1068 -0.06 26.41 -1.41
C LEU A 1068 -0.26 25.59 -2.68
N ARG A 1069 0.83 25.06 -3.24
CA ARG A 1069 0.76 24.19 -4.42
C ARG A 1069 1.07 22.76 -4.03
N ILE A 1070 0.14 21.86 -4.30
CA ILE A 1070 0.22 20.44 -3.94
C ILE A 1070 0.37 19.61 -5.22
N THR A 1071 1.43 18.82 -5.28
CA THR A 1071 1.75 17.95 -6.43
C THR A 1071 2.19 16.58 -5.90
N LEU A 1072 1.80 15.49 -6.57
CA LEU A 1072 2.42 14.19 -6.31
C LEU A 1072 3.72 14.09 -7.10
N SER A 1073 4.79 13.69 -6.42
CA SER A 1073 6.10 13.48 -7.02
C SER A 1073 6.65 12.10 -6.67
N ARG A 1074 7.61 11.66 -7.46
CA ARG A 1074 8.31 10.38 -7.29
C ARG A 1074 9.79 10.64 -7.08
N SER A 1075 10.37 10.09 -6.02
CA SER A 1075 11.80 10.16 -5.80
C SER A 1075 12.56 9.22 -6.74
N PHE A 1076 13.77 9.63 -7.11
CA PHE A 1076 14.69 8.82 -7.89
C PHE A 1076 16.12 9.05 -7.42
N VAL A 1077 16.96 8.05 -7.68
CA VAL A 1077 18.41 8.14 -7.38
C VAL A 1077 19.12 8.65 -8.63
N PRO A 1078 19.75 9.84 -8.58
CA PRO A 1078 20.52 10.35 -9.71
C PRO A 1078 21.82 9.55 -9.92
N ASP A 1079 22.35 9.56 -11.15
CA ASP A 1079 23.60 8.87 -11.51
C ASP A 1079 24.78 9.35 -10.65
N LEU A 1080 24.84 10.66 -10.38
CA LEU A 1080 25.83 11.28 -9.51
C LEU A 1080 25.14 12.04 -8.36
N VAL A 1081 24.98 11.35 -7.23
CA VAL A 1081 24.37 11.87 -5.99
C VAL A 1081 25.04 13.17 -5.53
N GLY A 1082 24.24 14.15 -5.13
CA GLY A 1082 24.68 15.50 -4.75
C GLY A 1082 24.91 16.45 -5.93
N HIS A 1083 25.68 16.03 -6.95
CA HIS A 1083 25.98 16.87 -8.12
C HIS A 1083 24.75 17.06 -9.02
N ASP A 1084 24.13 15.97 -9.46
CA ASP A 1084 22.99 16.06 -10.38
C ASP A 1084 21.73 16.54 -9.69
N GLU A 1085 21.58 16.24 -8.40
CA GLU A 1085 20.49 16.73 -7.58
C GLU A 1085 20.49 18.27 -7.54
N PHE A 1086 21.67 18.87 -7.34
CA PHE A 1086 21.81 20.32 -7.38
C PHE A 1086 21.41 20.90 -8.75
N ILE A 1087 21.86 20.29 -9.85
CA ILE A 1087 21.56 20.77 -11.20
C ILE A 1087 20.08 20.63 -11.54
N CYS A 1088 19.43 19.54 -11.12
CA CYS A 1088 18.00 19.35 -11.33
C CYS A 1088 17.17 20.38 -10.56
N ARG A 1089 17.53 20.68 -9.31
CA ARG A 1089 16.90 21.77 -8.53
C ARG A 1089 17.05 23.12 -9.19
N PHE A 1090 18.25 23.43 -9.67
CA PHE A 1090 18.51 24.65 -10.43
C PHE A 1090 17.64 24.74 -11.71
N ALA A 1091 17.43 23.62 -12.41
CA ALA A 1091 16.53 23.56 -13.56
C ALA A 1091 15.08 23.90 -13.20
N GLU A 1092 14.60 23.39 -12.07
CA GLU A 1092 13.24 23.58 -11.58
C GLU A 1092 12.97 25.02 -11.16
N GLU A 1093 13.93 25.65 -10.47
CA GLU A 1093 13.87 27.07 -10.09
C GLU A 1093 13.70 27.97 -11.33
N ILE A 1094 14.52 27.75 -12.36
CA ILE A 1094 14.44 28.53 -13.60
C ILE A 1094 13.12 28.28 -14.35
N ALA A 1095 12.69 27.02 -14.45
CA ALA A 1095 11.43 26.67 -15.09
C ALA A 1095 10.23 27.30 -14.36
N PHE A 1096 10.33 27.47 -13.04
CA PHE A 1096 9.32 28.16 -12.25
C PHE A 1096 9.30 29.67 -12.53
N GLU A 1097 10.47 30.34 -12.56
CA GLU A 1097 10.57 31.77 -12.91
C GLU A 1097 9.98 32.06 -14.30
N GLN A 1098 10.28 31.22 -15.29
CA GLN A 1098 9.72 31.34 -16.64
C GLN A 1098 8.19 31.17 -16.67
N ARG A 1099 7.65 30.23 -15.89
CA ARG A 1099 6.20 30.01 -15.76
C ARG A 1099 5.50 31.23 -15.12
N GLN A 1100 6.10 31.85 -14.11
CA GLN A 1100 5.55 33.08 -13.52
C GLN A 1100 5.55 34.25 -14.52
N GLN A 1101 6.61 34.41 -15.31
CA GLN A 1101 6.70 35.47 -16.32
C GLN A 1101 5.66 35.31 -17.44
N GLN A 1102 5.35 34.07 -17.84
CA GLN A 1102 4.30 33.80 -18.83
C GLN A 1102 2.88 34.09 -18.29
N GLN A 1103 2.65 33.91 -16.99
CA GLN A 1103 1.36 34.23 -16.35
C GLN A 1103 1.13 35.74 -16.16
N GLN A 1104 2.18 36.57 -16.22
CA GLN A 1104 2.09 38.03 -16.06
C GLN A 1104 1.92 38.82 -17.37
N GLN A 1105 1.80 38.17 -18.53
CA GLN A 1105 1.44 38.86 -19.78
C GLN A 1105 -0.09 39.06 -19.86
N PRO A 1106 -0.60 40.30 -19.96
CA PRO A 1106 -2.03 40.53 -20.08
C PRO A 1106 -2.52 40.14 -21.48
N VAL A 1107 -3.54 39.27 -21.51
CA VAL A 1107 -4.32 38.89 -22.68
C VAL A 1107 -5.07 40.13 -23.20
N LEU A 1108 -4.48 40.83 -24.16
CA LEU A 1108 -5.16 41.82 -25.00
C LEU A 1108 -4.75 41.59 -26.45
N GLN A 1109 -5.36 40.59 -27.10
CA GLN A 1109 -5.66 40.56 -28.54
C GLN A 1109 -6.29 39.21 -28.92
N GLN A 1110 -7.55 38.99 -28.56
CA GLN A 1110 -8.45 38.15 -29.35
C GLN A 1110 -9.81 38.83 -29.37
N GLY A 1111 -10.09 39.51 -30.48
CA GLY A 1111 -11.32 40.25 -30.68
C GLY A 1111 -11.21 41.16 -31.88
N LYS A 1112 -11.20 40.57 -33.08
CA LYS A 1112 -11.79 41.10 -34.33
C LYS A 1112 -11.33 40.25 -35.53
N SER A 1113 -12.24 39.43 -36.03
CA SER A 1113 -12.19 38.85 -37.38
C SER A 1113 -13.34 39.46 -38.17
N SER A 1114 -13.02 40.03 -39.35
CA SER A 1114 -13.80 40.05 -40.62
C SER A 1114 -13.59 41.37 -41.38
N ASP A 1115 -12.82 41.37 -42.47
CA ASP A 1115 -13.37 41.64 -43.82
C ASP A 1115 -12.30 41.75 -44.92
N LEU A 1116 -12.46 40.83 -45.88
CA LEU A 1116 -12.27 40.83 -47.34
C LEU A 1116 -11.35 41.83 -48.09
N THR A 1117 -10.65 41.22 -49.06
CA THR A 1117 -10.16 41.69 -50.38
C THR A 1117 -8.72 42.22 -50.55
N GLY A 1118 -7.93 41.48 -51.35
CA GLY A 1118 -7.24 42.03 -52.53
C GLY A 1118 -5.76 42.47 -52.41
N GLN A 1119 -4.92 41.77 -53.19
CA GLN A 1119 -3.65 42.21 -53.81
C GLN A 1119 -2.33 42.18 -52.99
N LEU A 1120 -1.46 41.25 -53.42
CA LEU A 1120 0.02 41.34 -53.40
C LEU A 1120 0.49 42.53 -54.28
N PRO A 1121 1.69 43.15 -54.09
CA PRO A 1121 2.97 42.42 -53.99
C PRO A 1121 4.13 43.01 -53.12
N ALA A 1122 5.10 42.12 -52.86
CA ALA A 1122 6.57 42.33 -52.78
C ALA A 1122 7.28 43.13 -51.65
N GLN A 1123 8.12 42.36 -50.90
CA GLN A 1123 9.43 42.68 -50.29
C GLN A 1123 9.53 43.58 -49.02
N PRO A 1124 10.65 43.58 -48.25
CA PRO A 1124 11.59 42.50 -47.88
C PRO A 1124 11.88 42.42 -46.35
N SER A 1125 12.57 41.34 -45.95
CA SER A 1125 13.33 41.10 -44.71
C SER A 1125 13.51 42.25 -43.70
N LEU A 1126 13.08 42.04 -42.45
CA LEU A 1126 13.56 42.79 -41.27
C LEU A 1126 14.07 41.83 -40.19
N GLN A 1127 15.34 42.04 -39.85
CA GLN A 1127 16.07 41.43 -38.74
C GLN A 1127 15.45 41.85 -37.41
N LEU A 1128 15.12 40.90 -36.54
CA LEU A 1128 14.69 41.16 -35.17
C LEU A 1128 15.92 41.22 -34.27
N GLN A 1129 16.34 42.44 -33.99
CA GLN A 1129 17.33 42.80 -32.98
C GLN A 1129 16.57 43.06 -31.67
N GLN A 1130 16.61 42.13 -30.71
CA GLN A 1130 16.00 42.33 -29.39
C GLN A 1130 16.94 43.19 -28.52
N GLN A 1131 16.58 44.47 -28.37
CA GLN A 1131 17.07 45.33 -27.29
C GLN A 1131 16.19 45.11 -26.05
N ILE A 1132 16.80 44.68 -24.94
CA ILE A 1132 16.20 44.66 -23.61
C ILE A 1132 16.44 46.05 -22.99
N SER A 1133 15.39 46.83 -22.80
CA SER A 1133 15.42 48.05 -21.99
C SER A 1133 14.78 47.78 -20.62
N MET A 1134 15.59 47.88 -19.56
CA MET A 1134 15.13 47.83 -18.17
C MET A 1134 15.09 49.26 -17.62
N LEU A 1135 13.94 49.71 -17.14
CA LEU A 1135 13.78 50.96 -16.38
C LEU A 1135 13.95 50.70 -14.88
N PRO A 1136 14.57 51.61 -14.09
CA PRO A 1136 14.87 51.36 -12.68
C PRO A 1136 13.81 51.95 -11.73
N ILE A 1137 13.46 51.22 -10.66
CA ILE A 1137 12.77 51.74 -9.48
C ILE A 1137 13.72 51.72 -8.28
N ARG A 1138 13.79 52.86 -7.59
CA ARG A 1138 14.77 53.26 -6.57
C ARG A 1138 14.58 52.56 -5.21
N SER A 1139 15.65 52.00 -4.64
CA SER A 1139 15.79 51.74 -3.20
C SER A 1139 16.70 52.81 -2.57
N ARG A 1140 16.18 53.61 -1.63
CA ARG A 1140 16.98 54.51 -0.79
C ARG A 1140 17.36 53.79 0.50
N ILE A 1141 18.66 53.61 0.72
CA ILE A 1141 19.26 53.38 2.04
C ILE A 1141 20.15 54.60 2.33
N SER A 1142 20.10 55.11 3.55
CA SER A 1142 21.08 56.07 4.10
C SER A 1142 21.61 55.50 5.42
N PRO A 1143 22.93 55.47 5.65
CA PRO A 1143 23.53 54.95 6.88
C PRO A 1143 23.86 56.09 7.86
N ARG A 1144 23.93 55.80 9.17
CA ARG A 1144 24.84 56.49 10.09
C ARG A 1144 25.08 55.72 11.40
N SER A 1145 26.31 55.88 11.85
CA SER A 1145 27.09 55.19 12.88
C SER A 1145 27.03 55.84 14.26
N ASP A 1146 27.21 54.99 15.28
CA ASP A 1146 27.94 55.12 16.56
C ASP A 1146 27.85 56.36 17.48
N ALA A 1147 27.75 55.98 18.76
CA ALA A 1147 28.40 56.53 19.97
C ALA A 1147 27.59 57.40 20.95
N GLY A 1148 27.50 56.90 22.19
CA GLY A 1148 27.64 57.72 23.40
C GLY A 1148 26.58 57.57 24.51
N SER A 1149 26.94 56.85 25.58
CA SER A 1149 26.74 57.15 27.03
C SER A 1149 25.36 57.64 27.54
N SER A 1150 24.77 57.25 28.68
CA SER A 1150 25.25 56.64 29.94
C SER A 1150 24.07 56.61 30.94
N SER A 1151 24.20 55.78 31.99
CA SER A 1151 23.47 55.81 33.28
C SER A 1151 22.01 55.31 33.28
N GLY A 1152 21.52 54.50 34.21
CA GLY A 1152 22.08 53.89 35.41
C GLY A 1152 21.00 53.08 36.15
N SER A 1153 21.41 51.92 36.67
CA SER A 1153 21.12 51.42 38.03
C SER A 1153 19.76 50.79 38.40
N GLY A 1154 19.85 49.62 39.06
CA GLY A 1154 18.87 49.08 40.02
C GLY A 1154 18.23 47.75 39.61
N SER A 1155 18.90 46.60 39.76
CA SER A 1155 18.85 45.68 40.92
C SER A 1155 17.46 45.10 41.26
N GLY A 1156 17.29 43.79 41.04
CA GLY A 1156 16.17 43.00 41.58
C GLY A 1156 16.20 41.54 41.14
N ARG A 1157 16.78 40.68 41.99
CA ARG A 1157 16.85 39.20 41.86
C ARG A 1157 15.47 38.53 41.99
N SER A 1158 15.27 37.41 41.27
CA SER A 1158 14.69 36.10 41.71
C SER A 1158 14.28 35.32 40.45
N SER A 1159 15.01 34.29 40.03
CA SER A 1159 14.96 32.87 40.44
C SER A 1159 14.24 32.01 39.37
N LEU A 1160 15.05 31.19 38.69
CA LEU A 1160 14.81 29.98 37.87
C LEU A 1160 13.66 29.06 38.39
N PRO A 1161 13.10 28.10 37.61
CA PRO A 1161 13.83 27.30 36.60
C PRO A 1161 13.13 26.95 35.28
N ASP A 1162 13.97 26.79 34.26
CA ASP A 1162 13.71 26.05 33.02
C ASP A 1162 13.45 24.58 33.32
N SER A 1163 12.41 24.02 32.69
CA SER A 1163 12.17 22.58 32.66
C SER A 1163 11.84 22.10 31.25
N SER A 1164 12.55 21.04 30.89
CA SER A 1164 12.24 20.00 29.90
C SER A 1164 12.12 20.38 28.42
N SER A 1165 13.26 20.21 27.76
CA SER A 1165 13.41 19.71 26.40
C SER A 1165 12.49 18.52 26.08
N ALA A 1166 11.48 18.74 25.26
CA ALA A 1166 10.83 17.68 24.50
C ALA A 1166 11.60 17.49 23.18
N SER A 1167 12.09 16.28 22.98
CA SER A 1167 12.79 15.81 21.79
C SER A 1167 11.87 15.86 20.56
N SER A 1168 12.13 16.78 19.64
CA SER A 1168 11.57 16.76 18.30
C SER A 1168 12.03 15.49 17.56
N PRO A 1169 11.16 14.80 16.78
CA PRO A 1169 11.61 13.72 15.92
C PRO A 1169 12.59 14.30 14.90
N SER A 1170 13.74 13.65 14.77
CA SER A 1170 14.80 13.99 13.83
C SER A 1170 14.30 13.81 12.40
N PHE A 1171 13.71 14.85 11.81
CA PHE A 1171 13.59 14.94 10.36
C PHE A 1171 15.00 15.02 9.77
N SER A 1172 15.56 13.89 9.36
CA SER A 1172 16.69 13.88 8.44
C SER A 1172 16.22 14.60 7.18
N LYS A 1173 16.77 15.79 6.89
CA LYS A 1173 16.69 16.42 5.57
C LYS A 1173 17.42 15.52 4.57
N GLN A 1174 16.82 14.40 4.18
CA GLN A 1174 17.24 13.68 3.00
C GLN A 1174 16.72 14.47 1.80
N SER A 1175 17.61 15.25 1.22
CA SER A 1175 17.46 15.80 -0.12
C SER A 1175 17.42 14.59 -1.09
N GLN A 1176 16.22 14.11 -1.42
CA GLN A 1176 16.04 13.17 -2.52
C GLN A 1176 15.56 13.93 -3.74
N SER A 1177 16.10 13.60 -4.92
CA SER A 1177 15.64 14.20 -6.19
C SER A 1177 14.26 13.65 -6.53
N THR A 1178 13.33 14.52 -6.91
CA THR A 1178 11.93 14.12 -7.20
C THR A 1178 11.50 14.56 -8.59
N LEU A 1179 10.56 13.83 -9.19
CA LEU A 1179 9.92 14.16 -10.47
C LEU A 1179 8.41 14.30 -10.26
N GLU A 1180 7.81 15.38 -10.73
CA GLU A 1180 6.36 15.59 -10.68
C GLU A 1180 5.64 14.53 -11.55
N ILE A 1181 4.68 13.81 -10.96
CA ILE A 1181 3.88 12.79 -11.65
C ILE A 1181 2.40 13.18 -11.80
N SER A 1182 1.95 14.22 -11.09
CA SER A 1182 0.61 14.80 -11.23
C SER A 1182 0.66 16.26 -11.71
N LYS A 1183 -0.49 16.77 -12.17
CA LYS A 1183 -0.70 18.22 -12.26
C LYS A 1183 -0.73 18.80 -10.84
N SER A 1184 -0.25 20.03 -10.69
CA SER A 1184 -0.31 20.75 -9.43
C SER A 1184 -1.71 21.28 -9.14
N ILE A 1185 -2.16 21.14 -7.90
CA ILE A 1185 -3.38 21.76 -7.38
C ILE A 1185 -3.00 22.98 -6.54
N ILE A 1186 -3.75 24.06 -6.71
CA ILE A 1186 -3.63 25.30 -5.95
C ILE A 1186 -4.63 25.24 -4.79
N TYR A 1187 -4.15 25.46 -3.56
CA TYR A 1187 -4.95 25.48 -2.35
C TYR A 1187 -4.65 26.76 -1.56
N TYR A 1188 -5.68 27.52 -1.19
CA TYR A 1188 -5.57 28.80 -0.53
C TYR A 1188 -5.78 28.67 0.99
N VAL A 1189 -4.87 29.28 1.76
CA VAL A 1189 -4.88 29.29 3.22
C VAL A 1189 -4.76 30.73 3.72
N THR A 1190 -5.55 31.09 4.72
CA THR A 1190 -5.51 32.41 5.35
C THR A 1190 -5.14 32.26 6.82
N ARG A 1191 -4.10 32.96 7.27
CA ARG A 1191 -3.74 32.96 8.69
C ARG A 1191 -4.71 33.84 9.47
N ARG A 1192 -5.37 33.25 10.48
CA ARG A 1192 -6.25 34.00 11.40
C ARG A 1192 -5.43 35.03 12.17
N ALA A 1193 -5.88 36.29 12.15
CA ALA A 1193 -5.30 37.32 13.01
C ALA A 1193 -5.54 36.94 14.47
N LEU A 1194 -4.47 36.81 15.25
CA LEU A 1194 -4.58 36.76 16.71
C LEU A 1194 -5.00 38.16 17.14
N PHE A 1195 -6.24 38.31 17.60
CA PHE A 1195 -6.62 39.50 18.33
C PHE A 1195 -5.79 39.51 19.62
N GLU A 1196 -4.97 40.55 19.82
CA GLU A 1196 -4.42 40.86 21.14
C GLU A 1196 -5.62 41.18 22.05
N SER A 1197 -5.99 40.23 22.92
CA SER A 1197 -6.86 40.46 24.07
C SER A 1197 -6.06 40.31 25.34
#